data_AF-A0A3D1DEJ3-F1
#
_entry.id   AF-A0A3D1DEJ3-F1
#
_cell.length_a   1.000
_cell.length_b   1.000
_cell.length_c   1.000
_cell.angle_alpha   90.00
_cell.angle_beta   90.00
_cell.angle_gamma   90.00
#
_symmetry.space_group_name_H-M   'P 1'
#
loop_
_entity.id
_entity.type
_entity.pdbx_description
1 polymer ?
#
loop_
_entity_poly.entity_id
_entity_poly.type
_entity_poly.pdbx_seq_one_letter_code
_entity_poly.pdbx_strand_id
1 'polypeptide(L)'
;MKAGRATGFRVSLVATTLLVLGVIDHATAAPTATQRRQLIAARRSITRASGLIRRKKFKDAEKLLGEAEAAIKKVIEAAELKPNDRSVAGLLKFLELQKRQLALKRGDKPKPASAKAVSFVKDVAPILASRCGTCHGNRASGRLRLDTFAGLARGGRSGPAVKAGNLKASPLLLRIAAPNAAQRMPKNGAALTREQITTIAAWVSQGAKFDGNGMNTPLKNLKSAAAGAPKNKPKPGTVKIVKATGKEKVSFVKDVAPTLTTLCATCHGGRNGRGGFSLATFESLMRGSDSGRVVLPGNLDGSIIWRRVAALDKDKQKMPPGNRRITREFFNSLRTWIQEGAKFDGESATVAMRSLVPTDDDKKAAMLAKLSPEEFNDFREQRIDQLWERVSNDDRPRFVKTADFFVYGDVPATRLQQVAEWADDHGKQLRTMFGEKSGQLFKGRLAVVVFKERFGYTEWNQVVHNRQTPRAMTGHSVVSQSFEDAYIVLQDVGDVVSPDSSGMRIQLIDHVTGAFLKRKGSQLPQWIVRGVGLTLAAKADAKNEHIAGLKGAAVDALQGLSKPEDLFADGTFSPQQVGAVGYTLVTFMIKAGGGNRFVKFVGNLQNGTGVAGSVKAIYAPTDLKRLASAYVRSLTGKKR
;
A
#
# COMPACT_ATOMS: atom_id res chain seq x y z
N MET A 1 21.56 65.40 -34.36
CA MET A 1 22.23 65.70 -35.64
C MET A 1 22.32 64.43 -36.47
N LYS A 2 21.81 64.50 -37.72
CA LYS A 2 22.04 63.65 -38.93
C LYS A 2 21.93 62.13 -38.76
N ALA A 3 20.92 61.41 -39.25
CA ALA A 3 20.32 61.30 -40.60
C ALA A 3 21.26 60.70 -41.67
N GLY A 4 20.85 59.54 -42.22
CA GLY A 4 20.94 59.26 -43.66
C GLY A 4 21.73 58.03 -44.10
N ARG A 5 21.03 56.99 -44.56
CA ARG A 5 21.00 56.70 -46.02
C ARG A 5 19.92 55.69 -46.38
N ALA A 6 19.00 56.17 -47.22
CA ALA A 6 18.13 55.37 -48.07
C ALA A 6 18.64 55.46 -49.52
N THR A 7 18.50 54.35 -50.25
CA THR A 7 18.54 54.20 -51.72
C THR A 7 17.69 52.95 -51.99
N GLY A 8 16.46 53.05 -52.51
CA GLY A 8 16.11 53.14 -53.94
C GLY A 8 16.15 51.72 -54.56
N PHE A 9 15.18 51.17 -55.29
CA PHE A 9 14.07 51.71 -56.07
C PHE A 9 13.05 50.57 -56.38
N ARG A 10 11.86 50.99 -56.83
CA ARG A 10 10.57 50.31 -57.13
C ARG A 10 10.59 49.02 -57.96
N VAL A 11 9.62 48.11 -57.72
CA VAL A 11 8.83 47.39 -58.76
C VAL A 11 7.40 47.03 -58.27
N SER A 12 6.43 47.35 -59.13
CA SER A 12 5.04 46.88 -59.35
C SER A 12 4.08 46.45 -58.24
N LEU A 13 2.93 47.12 -58.29
CA LEU A 13 1.64 46.80 -57.72
C LEU A 13 1.02 45.57 -58.43
N VAL A 14 0.77 44.48 -57.70
CA VAL A 14 -0.17 43.43 -58.10
C VAL A 14 -1.14 43.21 -56.95
N ALA A 15 -2.39 43.62 -57.16
CA ALA A 15 -3.49 43.35 -56.27
C ALA A 15 -3.79 41.85 -56.28
N THR A 16 -3.59 41.17 -55.15
CA THR A 16 -4.11 39.83 -54.92
C THR A 16 -4.90 39.84 -53.62
N THR A 17 -6.20 39.60 -53.78
CA THR A 17 -7.25 39.53 -52.78
C THR A 17 -6.88 38.54 -51.66
N LEU A 18 -6.71 39.03 -50.42
CA LEU A 18 -6.61 38.19 -49.23
C LEU A 18 -7.99 37.56 -48.94
N LEU A 19 -8.16 36.28 -49.26
CA LEU A 19 -9.23 35.46 -48.69
C LEU A 19 -8.73 34.90 -47.35
N VAL A 20 -8.86 35.70 -46.28
CA VAL A 20 -8.71 35.19 -44.92
C VAL A 20 -9.98 34.40 -44.60
N LEU A 21 -9.90 33.07 -44.75
CA LEU A 21 -10.86 32.17 -44.11
C LEU A 21 -10.69 32.32 -42.60
N GLY A 22 -11.54 33.17 -42.02
CA GLY A 22 -11.73 33.27 -40.58
C GLY A 22 -12.19 31.91 -40.07
N VAL A 23 -11.28 31.18 -39.43
CA VAL A 23 -11.65 30.11 -38.52
C VAL A 23 -12.40 30.79 -37.38
N ILE A 24 -13.73 30.65 -37.39
CA ILE A 24 -14.56 31.04 -36.25
C ILE A 24 -14.17 30.08 -35.12
N ASP A 25 -13.26 30.53 -34.27
CA ASP A 25 -13.08 29.99 -32.94
C ASP A 25 -14.47 29.97 -32.28
N HIS A 26 -15.07 28.79 -32.14
CA HIS A 26 -16.24 28.61 -31.30
C HIS A 26 -15.76 28.69 -29.86
N ALA A 27 -15.41 29.90 -29.41
CA ALA A 27 -15.38 30.24 -28.01
C ALA A 27 -16.73 29.80 -27.44
N THR A 28 -16.72 28.87 -26.47
CA THR A 28 -17.93 28.51 -25.73
C THR A 28 -18.48 29.78 -25.11
N ALA A 29 -19.47 30.38 -25.76
CA ALA A 29 -19.95 31.70 -25.43
C ALA A 29 -20.58 31.62 -24.04
N ALA A 30 -19.95 32.26 -23.06
CA ALA A 30 -20.52 32.36 -21.74
C ALA A 30 -21.91 33.04 -21.85
N PRO A 31 -22.91 32.65 -21.03
CA PRO A 31 -24.26 33.18 -21.17
C PRO A 31 -24.25 34.72 -21.14
N THR A 32 -24.98 35.36 -22.05
CA THR A 32 -25.11 36.81 -22.12
C THR A 32 -25.74 37.36 -20.84
N ALA A 33 -25.59 38.67 -20.57
CA ALA A 33 -26.19 39.29 -19.38
C ALA A 33 -27.72 39.02 -19.28
N THR A 34 -28.41 39.01 -20.41
CA THR A 34 -29.84 38.69 -20.52
C THR A 34 -30.12 37.23 -20.18
N GLN A 35 -29.34 36.28 -20.70
CA GLN A 35 -29.46 34.85 -20.42
C GLN A 35 -29.16 34.54 -18.94
N ARG A 36 -28.18 35.23 -18.32
CA ARG A 36 -27.91 35.10 -16.87
C ARG A 36 -29.09 35.57 -16.03
N ARG A 37 -29.73 36.68 -16.40
CA ARG A 37 -30.95 37.16 -15.72
C ARG A 37 -32.08 36.13 -15.81
N GLN A 38 -32.24 35.47 -16.96
CA GLN A 38 -33.22 34.39 -17.15
C GLN A 38 -32.93 33.16 -16.27
N LEU A 39 -31.67 32.72 -16.17
CA LEU A 39 -31.27 31.61 -15.29
C LEU A 39 -31.47 31.96 -13.80
N ILE A 40 -31.21 33.21 -13.40
CA ILE A 40 -31.47 33.69 -12.03
C ILE A 40 -32.98 33.70 -11.74
N ALA A 41 -33.81 34.14 -12.68
CA ALA A 41 -35.26 34.10 -12.56
C ALA A 41 -35.77 32.65 -12.41
N ALA A 42 -35.30 31.73 -13.26
CA ALA A 42 -35.63 30.32 -13.17
C ALA A 42 -35.24 29.70 -11.81
N ARG A 43 -34.06 30.05 -11.28
CA ARG A 43 -33.63 29.64 -9.93
C ARG A 43 -34.58 30.15 -8.84
N ARG A 44 -35.05 31.40 -8.93
CA ARG A 44 -36.03 31.96 -7.99
C ARG A 44 -37.37 31.21 -8.08
N SER A 45 -37.82 30.85 -9.28
CA SER A 45 -39.03 30.05 -9.49
C SER A 45 -38.93 28.65 -8.88
N ILE A 46 -37.80 27.95 -9.06
CA ILE A 46 -37.56 26.63 -8.45
C ILE A 46 -37.55 26.73 -6.92
N THR A 47 -36.95 27.78 -6.35
CA THR A 47 -36.98 28.02 -4.90
C THR A 47 -38.40 28.30 -4.38
N ARG A 48 -39.20 29.09 -5.11
CA ARG A 48 -40.61 29.35 -4.75
C ARG A 48 -41.45 28.08 -4.84
N ALA A 49 -41.22 27.24 -5.86
CA ALA A 49 -41.88 25.93 -5.98
C ALA A 49 -41.59 25.05 -4.76
N SER A 50 -40.36 25.07 -4.22
CA SER A 50 -40.05 24.35 -2.97
C SER A 50 -40.92 24.79 -1.78
N GLY A 51 -41.20 26.09 -1.67
CA GLY A 51 -42.12 26.63 -0.66
C GLY A 51 -43.57 26.16 -0.87
N LEU A 52 -44.02 26.04 -2.12
CA LEU A 52 -45.35 25.56 -2.46
C LEU A 52 -45.51 24.05 -2.23
N ILE A 53 -44.49 23.24 -2.53
CA ILE A 53 -44.44 21.80 -2.22
C ILE A 53 -44.61 21.57 -0.71
N ARG A 54 -43.94 22.37 0.13
CA ARG A 54 -44.06 22.30 1.59
C ARG A 54 -45.47 22.64 2.08
N ARG A 55 -46.12 23.61 1.44
CA ARG A 55 -47.51 24.03 1.73
C ARG A 55 -48.56 23.17 1.01
N LYS A 56 -48.17 22.04 0.42
CA LYS A 56 -49.04 21.11 -0.33
C LYS A 56 -49.78 21.74 -1.53
N LYS A 57 -49.33 22.90 -2.03
CA LYS A 57 -49.87 23.55 -3.24
C LYS A 57 -49.21 22.95 -4.49
N PHE A 58 -49.56 21.70 -4.80
CA PHE A 58 -48.84 20.89 -5.78
C PHE A 58 -49.02 21.34 -7.24
N LYS A 59 -50.23 21.76 -7.63
CA LYS A 59 -50.51 22.28 -8.99
C LYS A 59 -49.69 23.55 -9.29
N ASP A 60 -49.65 24.47 -8.34
CA ASP A 60 -48.86 25.70 -8.47
C ASP A 60 -47.35 25.44 -8.49
N ALA A 61 -46.89 24.48 -7.68
CA ALA A 61 -45.50 24.05 -7.69
C ALA A 61 -45.09 23.38 -9.01
N GLU A 62 -45.96 22.53 -9.57
CA GLU A 62 -45.75 21.87 -10.86
C GLU A 62 -45.65 22.89 -12.00
N LYS A 63 -46.56 23.86 -12.03
CA LYS A 63 -46.55 24.97 -13.00
C LYS A 63 -45.23 25.75 -12.94
N LEU A 64 -44.81 26.18 -11.74
CA LEU A 64 -43.55 26.93 -11.59
C LEU A 64 -42.30 26.12 -11.95
N LEU A 65 -42.29 24.80 -11.68
CA LEU A 65 -41.17 23.94 -12.07
C LEU A 65 -41.14 23.74 -13.60
N GLY A 66 -42.28 23.60 -14.25
CA GLY A 66 -42.39 23.50 -15.70
C GLY A 66 -41.96 24.78 -16.42
N GLU A 67 -42.40 25.95 -15.93
CA GLU A 67 -41.98 27.26 -16.46
C GLU A 67 -40.47 27.48 -16.29
N ALA A 68 -39.91 27.12 -15.13
CA ALA A 68 -38.47 27.22 -14.89
C ALA A 68 -37.67 26.27 -15.80
N GLU A 69 -38.15 25.05 -16.03
CA GLU A 69 -37.53 24.10 -16.95
C GLU A 69 -37.52 24.61 -18.39
N ALA A 70 -38.66 25.12 -18.87
CA ALA A 70 -38.78 25.69 -20.21
C ALA A 70 -37.84 26.90 -20.39
N ALA A 71 -37.75 27.78 -19.38
CA ALA A 71 -36.83 28.92 -19.40
C ALA A 71 -35.36 28.49 -19.43
N ILE A 72 -34.97 27.46 -18.66
CA ILE A 72 -33.61 26.92 -18.67
C ILE A 72 -33.29 26.29 -20.02
N LYS A 73 -34.22 25.51 -20.59
CA LYS A 73 -34.05 24.86 -21.89
C LYS A 73 -33.85 25.89 -23.00
N LYS A 74 -34.64 26.96 -23.00
CA LYS A 74 -34.50 28.07 -23.97
C LYS A 74 -33.13 28.75 -23.89
N VAL A 75 -32.57 28.92 -22.68
CA VAL A 75 -31.21 29.47 -22.51
C VAL A 75 -30.14 28.47 -22.98
N ILE A 76 -30.32 27.18 -22.70
CA ILE A 76 -29.41 26.11 -23.15
C ILE A 76 -29.34 26.07 -24.68
N GLU A 77 -30.49 26.13 -25.35
CA GLU A 77 -30.58 26.13 -26.82
C GLU A 77 -30.01 27.42 -27.42
N ALA A 78 -30.42 28.59 -26.91
CA ALA A 78 -29.98 29.89 -27.45
C ALA A 78 -28.50 30.24 -27.18
N ALA A 79 -27.84 29.54 -26.26
CA ALA A 79 -26.41 29.70 -25.97
C ALA A 79 -25.59 28.45 -26.31
N GLU A 80 -26.19 27.47 -27.01
CA GLU A 80 -25.56 26.19 -27.39
C GLU A 80 -24.84 25.46 -26.23
N LEU A 81 -25.39 25.57 -25.03
CA LEU A 81 -24.78 25.02 -23.82
C LEU A 81 -25.05 23.51 -23.73
N LYS A 82 -24.08 22.77 -23.19
CA LYS A 82 -24.30 21.36 -22.83
C LYS A 82 -25.02 21.28 -21.47
N PRO A 83 -25.87 20.26 -21.21
CA PRO A 83 -26.53 20.09 -19.90
C PRO A 83 -25.58 19.94 -18.70
N ASN A 84 -24.32 19.58 -18.95
CA ASN A 84 -23.27 19.48 -17.93
C ASN A 84 -22.40 20.75 -17.81
N ASP A 85 -22.72 21.83 -18.53
CA ASP A 85 -22.02 23.10 -18.45
C ASP A 85 -22.16 23.71 -17.04
N ARG A 86 -21.07 24.30 -16.53
CA ARG A 86 -21.00 24.85 -15.17
C ARG A 86 -22.06 25.92 -14.90
N SER A 87 -22.52 26.63 -15.93
CA SER A 87 -23.51 27.71 -15.84
C SER A 87 -24.94 27.21 -15.58
N VAL A 88 -25.26 25.96 -15.96
CA VAL A 88 -26.63 25.41 -15.88
C VAL A 88 -26.72 24.09 -15.11
N ALA A 89 -25.65 23.30 -15.00
CA ALA A 89 -25.66 21.97 -14.40
C ALA A 89 -26.15 21.96 -12.93
N GLY A 90 -25.72 22.95 -12.14
CA GLY A 90 -26.18 23.08 -10.75
C GLY A 90 -27.68 23.41 -10.65
N LEU A 91 -28.18 24.18 -11.60
CA LEU A 91 -29.57 24.60 -11.66
C LEU A 91 -30.49 23.46 -12.14
N LEU A 92 -30.07 22.71 -13.16
CA LEU A 92 -30.75 21.50 -13.63
C LEU A 92 -30.85 20.43 -12.54
N LYS A 93 -29.78 20.23 -11.77
CA LYS A 93 -29.78 19.32 -10.62
C LYS A 93 -30.75 19.78 -9.53
N PHE A 94 -30.85 21.09 -9.30
CA PHE A 94 -31.79 21.65 -8.33
C PHE A 94 -33.25 21.49 -8.77
N LEU A 95 -33.54 21.76 -10.04
CA LEU A 95 -34.84 21.53 -10.68
C LEU A 95 -35.29 20.07 -10.52
N GLU A 96 -34.43 19.12 -10.88
CA GLU A 96 -34.73 17.69 -10.81
C GLU A 96 -35.00 17.22 -9.38
N LEU A 97 -34.25 17.76 -8.41
CA LEU A 97 -34.47 17.48 -6.99
C LEU A 97 -35.85 17.96 -6.52
N GLN A 98 -36.29 19.16 -6.93
CA GLN A 98 -37.60 19.68 -6.57
C GLN A 98 -38.74 18.91 -7.26
N LYS A 99 -38.58 18.51 -8.53
CA LYS A 99 -39.54 17.65 -9.23
C LYS A 99 -39.71 16.30 -8.52
N ARG A 100 -38.61 15.68 -8.09
CA ARG A 100 -38.65 14.44 -7.31
C ARG A 100 -39.33 14.64 -5.95
N GLN A 101 -39.09 15.76 -5.27
CA GLN A 101 -39.76 16.07 -4.01
C GLN A 101 -41.27 16.28 -4.19
N LEU A 102 -41.67 16.96 -5.27
CA LEU A 102 -43.08 17.12 -5.64
C LEU A 102 -43.75 15.75 -5.88
N ALA A 103 -43.15 14.88 -6.70
CA ALA A 103 -43.67 13.53 -6.97
C ALA A 103 -43.80 12.69 -5.68
N LEU A 104 -42.78 12.69 -4.83
CA LEU A 104 -42.81 11.99 -3.54
C LEU A 104 -43.90 12.52 -2.60
N LYS A 105 -44.16 13.83 -2.60
CA LYS A 105 -45.18 14.46 -1.74
C LYS A 105 -46.60 14.33 -2.29
N ARG A 106 -46.75 14.16 -3.61
CA ARG A 106 -48.03 13.80 -4.27
C ARG A 106 -48.44 12.34 -4.06
N GLY A 107 -47.54 11.51 -3.54
CA GLY A 107 -47.80 10.08 -3.38
C GLY A 107 -47.62 9.29 -4.69
N ASP A 108 -47.03 9.90 -5.71
CA ASP A 108 -46.67 9.23 -6.95
C ASP A 108 -45.58 8.20 -6.63
N LYS A 109 -45.98 6.92 -6.52
CA LYS A 109 -45.04 5.82 -6.30
C LYS A 109 -44.05 5.83 -7.46
N PRO A 110 -42.72 5.91 -7.21
CA PRO A 110 -41.76 5.83 -8.29
C PRO A 110 -41.94 4.47 -8.98
N LYS A 111 -42.36 4.47 -10.24
CA LYS A 111 -42.34 3.28 -11.09
C LYS A 111 -40.89 2.79 -11.12
N PRO A 112 -40.58 1.58 -10.62
CA PRO A 112 -39.22 1.09 -10.66
C PRO A 112 -38.83 0.96 -12.14
N ALA A 113 -37.89 1.78 -12.59
CA ALA A 113 -37.18 1.53 -13.83
C ALA A 113 -36.64 0.10 -13.77
N SER A 114 -36.82 -0.68 -14.84
CA SER A 114 -36.44 -2.09 -14.94
C SER A 114 -34.98 -2.28 -14.52
N ALA A 115 -34.76 -2.59 -13.25
CA ALA A 115 -33.43 -2.79 -12.69
C ALA A 115 -32.99 -4.21 -13.02
N LYS A 116 -31.77 -4.35 -13.57
CA LYS A 116 -31.14 -5.65 -13.80
C LYS A 116 -31.29 -6.56 -12.58
N ALA A 117 -31.56 -7.84 -12.83
CA ALA A 117 -31.64 -8.86 -11.79
C ALA A 117 -30.30 -8.96 -11.05
N VAL A 118 -30.35 -8.92 -9.71
CA VAL A 118 -29.18 -8.99 -8.82
C VAL A 118 -28.96 -10.45 -8.39
N SER A 119 -27.76 -10.95 -8.64
CA SER A 119 -27.35 -12.31 -8.28
C SER A 119 -26.86 -12.36 -6.83
N PHE A 120 -27.35 -13.32 -6.04
CA PHE A 120 -26.83 -13.51 -4.69
C PHE A 120 -25.37 -13.94 -4.74
N VAL A 121 -25.01 -14.89 -5.60
CA VAL A 121 -23.65 -15.42 -5.71
C VAL A 121 -22.65 -14.37 -6.18
N LYS A 122 -23.01 -13.58 -7.21
CA LYS A 122 -22.06 -12.65 -7.86
C LYS A 122 -22.01 -11.30 -7.15
N ASP A 123 -23.15 -10.80 -6.67
CA ASP A 123 -23.26 -9.40 -6.24
C ASP A 123 -23.37 -9.26 -4.71
N VAL A 124 -24.05 -10.18 -4.02
CA VAL A 124 -24.32 -10.05 -2.57
C VAL A 124 -23.34 -10.85 -1.70
N ALA A 125 -23.05 -12.10 -2.07
CA ALA A 125 -22.20 -13.01 -1.32
C ALA A 125 -20.77 -12.48 -1.09
N PRO A 126 -20.10 -11.81 -2.05
CA PRO A 126 -18.77 -11.22 -1.82
C PRO A 126 -18.79 -10.09 -0.78
N ILE A 127 -19.87 -9.32 -0.72
CA ILE A 127 -20.03 -8.24 0.27
C ILE A 127 -20.17 -8.85 1.66
N LEU A 128 -21.05 -9.85 1.82
CA LEU A 128 -21.26 -10.53 3.10
C LEU A 128 -20.00 -11.28 3.56
N ALA A 129 -19.31 -11.99 2.66
CA ALA A 129 -18.10 -12.73 2.98
C ALA A 129 -16.96 -11.81 3.46
N SER A 130 -16.77 -10.66 2.81
CA SER A 130 -15.68 -9.73 3.12
C SER A 130 -15.97 -8.80 4.32
N ARG A 131 -17.22 -8.37 4.50
CA ARG A 131 -17.59 -7.37 5.51
C ARG A 131 -18.19 -7.98 6.78
N CYS A 132 -18.74 -9.18 6.72
CA CYS A 132 -19.52 -9.77 7.80
C CYS A 132 -18.93 -11.10 8.32
N GLY A 133 -18.22 -11.84 7.47
CA GLY A 133 -17.74 -13.21 7.76
C GLY A 133 -16.82 -13.35 8.97
N THR A 134 -16.06 -12.32 9.33
CA THR A 134 -15.13 -12.38 10.49
C THR A 134 -15.86 -12.56 11.83
N CYS A 135 -16.99 -11.88 12.02
CA CYS A 135 -17.75 -11.91 13.28
C CYS A 135 -19.04 -12.74 13.17
N HIS A 136 -19.68 -12.75 12.00
CA HIS A 136 -20.89 -13.53 11.71
C HIS A 136 -20.59 -14.81 10.92
N GLY A 137 -19.34 -15.29 10.90
CA GLY A 137 -19.00 -16.63 10.42
C GLY A 137 -18.92 -17.63 11.57
N ASN A 138 -17.78 -18.28 11.77
CA ASN A 138 -17.58 -19.26 12.86
C ASN A 138 -17.89 -18.69 14.26
N ARG A 139 -17.61 -17.40 14.49
CA ARG A 139 -17.92 -16.72 15.77
C ARG A 139 -19.41 -16.47 15.99
N ALA A 140 -20.22 -16.51 14.93
CA ALA A 140 -21.68 -16.40 14.94
C ALA A 140 -22.23 -15.33 15.90
N SER A 141 -21.67 -14.12 15.89
CA SER A 141 -22.07 -13.06 16.82
C SER A 141 -23.58 -12.78 16.72
N GLY A 142 -24.27 -12.75 17.86
CA GLY A 142 -25.74 -12.65 17.91
C GLY A 142 -26.48 -13.89 17.41
N ARG A 143 -25.82 -15.07 17.41
CA ARG A 143 -26.29 -16.34 16.80
C ARG A 143 -26.55 -16.25 15.29
N LEU A 144 -26.06 -15.20 14.63
CA LEU A 144 -26.25 -14.97 13.20
C LEU A 144 -25.05 -15.48 12.39
N ARG A 145 -25.33 -16.33 11.39
CA ARG A 145 -24.36 -16.84 10.42
C ARG A 145 -24.57 -16.14 9.06
N LEU A 146 -23.53 -15.50 8.52
CA LEU A 146 -23.50 -14.81 7.22
C LEU A 146 -22.39 -15.33 6.31
N ASP A 147 -21.79 -16.46 6.67
CA ASP A 147 -20.74 -17.16 5.93
C ASP A 147 -21.27 -18.28 5.03
N THR A 148 -22.57 -18.58 5.11
CA THR A 148 -23.32 -19.47 4.21
C THR A 148 -24.71 -18.88 3.94
N PHE A 149 -25.36 -19.27 2.83
CA PHE A 149 -26.72 -18.81 2.56
C PHE A 149 -27.74 -19.43 3.54
N ALA A 150 -27.56 -20.70 3.91
CA ALA A 150 -28.39 -21.37 4.90
C ALA A 150 -28.30 -20.69 6.27
N GLY A 151 -27.11 -20.21 6.65
CA GLY A 151 -26.94 -19.39 7.85
C GLY A 151 -27.72 -18.08 7.78
N LEU A 152 -27.64 -17.37 6.63
CA LEU A 152 -28.36 -16.12 6.40
C LEU A 152 -29.88 -16.33 6.45
N ALA A 153 -30.38 -17.41 5.86
CA ALA A 153 -31.80 -17.78 5.83
C ALA A 153 -32.32 -18.17 7.22
N ARG A 154 -31.52 -18.87 8.04
CA ARG A 154 -31.87 -19.24 9.42
C ARG A 154 -32.02 -18.04 10.33
N GLY A 155 -31.31 -16.94 10.06
CA GLY A 155 -31.31 -15.74 10.88
C GLY A 155 -30.51 -15.89 12.17
N GLY A 156 -30.73 -14.98 13.11
CA GLY A 156 -30.02 -14.95 14.40
C GLY A 156 -30.95 -14.80 15.59
N ARG A 157 -30.42 -14.35 16.73
CA ARG A 157 -31.19 -14.15 17.98
C ARG A 157 -32.39 -13.19 17.82
N SER A 158 -32.34 -12.29 16.84
CA SER A 158 -33.40 -11.34 16.52
C SER A 158 -34.35 -11.80 15.41
N GLY A 159 -34.34 -13.10 15.07
CA GLY A 159 -35.14 -13.66 13.98
C GLY A 159 -34.47 -13.57 12.60
N PRO A 160 -35.24 -13.65 11.51
CA PRO A 160 -34.72 -13.62 10.15
C PRO A 160 -33.90 -12.38 9.85
N ALA A 161 -32.71 -12.54 9.26
CA ALA A 161 -31.85 -11.42 8.92
C ALA A 161 -32.40 -10.61 7.72
N VAL A 162 -33.14 -11.28 6.83
CA VAL A 162 -33.71 -10.72 5.61
C VAL A 162 -35.15 -11.19 5.48
N LYS A 163 -36.06 -10.26 5.18
CA LYS A 163 -37.43 -10.55 4.78
C LYS A 163 -37.56 -10.25 3.29
N ALA A 164 -37.67 -11.30 2.48
CA ALA A 164 -37.77 -11.20 1.03
C ALA A 164 -38.84 -10.18 0.59
N GLY A 165 -38.49 -9.29 -0.34
CA GLY A 165 -39.36 -8.24 -0.86
C GLY A 165 -39.58 -7.04 0.07
N ASN A 166 -39.16 -7.10 1.35
CA ASN A 166 -39.44 -6.05 2.33
C ASN A 166 -38.16 -5.48 2.95
N LEU A 167 -37.72 -4.34 2.40
CA LEU A 167 -36.53 -3.63 2.86
C LEU A 167 -36.65 -3.13 4.30
N LYS A 168 -37.82 -2.58 4.67
CA LYS A 168 -38.07 -1.97 5.99
C LYS A 168 -38.16 -3.01 7.10
N ALA A 169 -38.59 -4.23 6.76
CA ALA A 169 -38.69 -5.35 7.69
C ALA A 169 -37.48 -6.30 7.63
N SER A 170 -36.37 -5.90 6.99
CA SER A 170 -35.14 -6.70 6.91
C SER A 170 -34.08 -6.15 7.87
N PRO A 171 -33.83 -6.80 9.03
CA PRO A 171 -32.87 -6.34 10.03
C PRO A 171 -31.45 -6.11 9.47
N LEU A 172 -31.02 -6.91 8.49
CA LEU A 172 -29.74 -6.74 7.82
C LEU A 172 -29.61 -5.33 7.20
N LEU A 173 -30.64 -4.86 6.49
CA LEU A 173 -30.65 -3.55 5.85
C LEU A 173 -30.70 -2.41 6.88
N LEU A 174 -31.51 -2.57 7.94
CA LEU A 174 -31.61 -1.58 9.02
C LEU A 174 -30.27 -1.40 9.73
N ARG A 175 -29.52 -2.50 9.96
CA ARG A 175 -28.23 -2.46 10.67
C ARG A 175 -27.08 -1.93 9.81
N ILE A 176 -27.03 -2.23 8.51
CA ILE A 176 -25.95 -1.71 7.64
C ILE A 176 -26.17 -0.24 7.24
N ALA A 177 -27.42 0.23 7.25
CA ALA A 177 -27.78 1.61 6.89
C ALA A 177 -28.06 2.52 8.10
N ALA A 178 -27.81 2.04 9.34
CA ALA A 178 -28.09 2.82 10.54
C ALA A 178 -27.26 4.13 10.56
N PRO A 179 -27.87 5.29 10.88
CA PRO A 179 -27.15 6.56 10.94
C PRO A 179 -26.23 6.63 12.16
N ASN A 180 -26.61 6.01 13.28
CA ASN A 180 -25.80 5.93 14.48
C ASN A 180 -24.69 4.87 14.33
N ALA A 181 -23.43 5.31 14.44
CA ALA A 181 -22.26 4.44 14.33
C ALA A 181 -22.23 3.31 15.39
N ALA A 182 -22.76 3.53 16.60
CA ALA A 182 -22.80 2.51 17.66
C ALA A 182 -23.75 1.35 17.36
N GLN A 183 -24.76 1.59 16.51
CA GLN A 183 -25.78 0.59 16.13
C GLN A 183 -25.55 0.03 14.70
N ARG A 184 -24.65 0.66 13.93
CA ARG A 184 -24.33 0.30 12.56
C ARG A 184 -23.39 -0.91 12.49
N MET A 185 -23.61 -1.77 11.50
CA MET A 185 -22.72 -2.88 11.17
C MET A 185 -21.93 -2.59 9.89
N PRO A 186 -20.64 -2.99 9.81
CA PRO A 186 -19.87 -3.78 10.79
C PRO A 186 -19.45 -2.98 12.04
N LYS A 187 -19.52 -3.59 13.22
CA LYS A 187 -19.08 -2.98 14.49
C LYS A 187 -17.57 -2.76 14.46
N ASN A 188 -17.11 -1.54 14.76
CA ASN A 188 -15.69 -1.13 14.70
C ASN A 188 -15.02 -1.30 13.31
N GLY A 189 -15.82 -1.42 12.24
CA GLY A 189 -15.34 -1.51 10.86
C GLY A 189 -15.81 -0.34 10.00
N ALA A 190 -15.22 -0.18 8.82
CA ALA A 190 -15.66 0.82 7.85
C ALA A 190 -17.12 0.56 7.42
N ALA A 191 -17.91 1.64 7.31
CA ALA A 191 -19.27 1.57 6.81
C ALA A 191 -19.31 0.99 5.38
N LEU A 192 -20.39 0.29 5.03
CA LEU A 192 -20.61 -0.12 3.65
C LEU A 192 -20.79 1.11 2.76
N THR A 193 -20.27 1.04 1.55
CA THR A 193 -20.49 2.05 0.52
C THR A 193 -21.96 2.10 0.12
N ARG A 194 -22.40 3.23 -0.43
CA ARG A 194 -23.78 3.42 -0.90
C ARG A 194 -24.16 2.38 -1.95
N GLU A 195 -23.22 2.00 -2.80
CA GLU A 195 -23.37 1.02 -3.86
C GLU A 195 -23.57 -0.39 -3.28
N GLN A 196 -22.82 -0.75 -2.23
CA GLN A 196 -22.98 -2.04 -1.54
C GLN A 196 -24.34 -2.15 -0.84
N ILE A 197 -24.77 -1.08 -0.14
CA ILE A 197 -26.10 -1.04 0.50
C ILE A 197 -27.19 -1.13 -0.57
N THR A 198 -27.04 -0.42 -1.69
CA THR A 198 -28.00 -0.44 -2.81
C THR A 198 -28.07 -1.82 -3.47
N THR A 199 -26.94 -2.52 -3.60
CA THR A 199 -26.89 -3.88 -4.16
C THR A 199 -27.63 -4.89 -3.28
N ILE A 200 -27.39 -4.86 -1.97
CA ILE A 200 -28.10 -5.72 -1.01
C ILE A 200 -29.60 -5.35 -0.99
N ALA A 201 -29.94 -4.06 -1.00
CA ALA A 201 -31.33 -3.61 -1.01
C ALA A 201 -32.06 -4.05 -2.30
N ALA A 202 -31.42 -3.91 -3.46
CA ALA A 202 -31.98 -4.36 -4.72
C ALA A 202 -32.24 -5.87 -4.70
N TRP A 203 -31.28 -6.67 -4.25
CA TRP A 203 -31.46 -8.12 -4.09
C TRP A 203 -32.61 -8.49 -3.13
N VAL A 204 -32.71 -7.84 -1.96
CA VAL A 204 -33.83 -8.08 -1.03
C VAL A 204 -35.17 -7.70 -1.68
N SER A 205 -35.24 -6.56 -2.36
CA SER A 205 -36.47 -6.13 -3.05
C SER A 205 -36.89 -7.08 -4.18
N GLN A 206 -35.93 -7.76 -4.80
CA GLN A 206 -36.16 -8.79 -5.84
C GLN A 206 -36.50 -10.18 -5.27
N GLY A 207 -36.80 -10.25 -3.97
CA GLY A 207 -37.23 -11.48 -3.31
C GLY A 207 -36.11 -12.29 -2.67
N ALA A 208 -34.92 -11.69 -2.48
CA ALA A 208 -33.79 -12.31 -1.80
C ALA A 208 -33.43 -13.72 -2.33
N LYS A 209 -33.53 -13.89 -3.66
CA LYS A 209 -33.38 -15.20 -4.31
C LYS A 209 -31.96 -15.73 -4.19
N PHE A 210 -31.84 -17.04 -3.96
CA PHE A 210 -30.57 -17.75 -3.98
C PHE A 210 -30.34 -18.37 -5.35
N ASP A 211 -29.25 -17.99 -6.01
CA ASP A 211 -28.86 -18.50 -7.31
C ASP A 211 -27.57 -19.33 -7.23
N GLY A 212 -27.29 -19.96 -6.08
CA GLY A 212 -26.05 -20.69 -5.80
C GLY A 212 -26.16 -22.22 -5.77
N ASN A 213 -25.03 -22.90 -5.91
CA ASN A 213 -24.87 -24.35 -6.08
C ASN A 213 -24.96 -25.18 -4.78
N GLY A 214 -25.29 -24.55 -3.65
CA GLY A 214 -25.49 -25.24 -2.38
C GLY A 214 -25.58 -24.25 -1.22
N MET A 215 -26.71 -24.27 -0.48
CA MET A 215 -26.99 -23.27 0.56
C MET A 215 -26.03 -23.33 1.75
N ASN A 216 -25.46 -24.50 2.05
CA ASN A 216 -24.45 -24.69 3.11
C ASN A 216 -23.01 -24.45 2.65
N THR A 217 -22.79 -24.14 1.37
CA THR A 217 -21.45 -23.85 0.86
C THR A 217 -20.96 -22.53 1.44
N PRO A 218 -19.71 -22.45 1.97
CA PRO A 218 -19.13 -21.19 2.41
C PRO A 218 -19.22 -20.15 1.29
N LEU A 219 -19.67 -18.93 1.57
CA LEU A 219 -19.93 -17.90 0.55
C LEU A 219 -18.70 -17.60 -0.33
N LYS A 220 -17.49 -17.75 0.23
CA LYS A 220 -16.21 -17.66 -0.50
C LYS A 220 -16.02 -18.71 -1.60
N ASN A 221 -16.75 -19.82 -1.54
CA ASN A 221 -16.65 -20.98 -2.43
C ASN A 221 -17.93 -21.20 -3.26
N LEU A 222 -18.91 -20.29 -3.15
CA LEU A 222 -20.23 -20.45 -3.75
C LEU A 222 -20.19 -20.17 -5.27
N LYS A 223 -20.80 -21.05 -6.07
CA LYS A 223 -20.92 -20.93 -7.53
C LYS A 223 -22.39 -20.83 -7.92
N SER A 224 -22.75 -20.24 -9.06
CA SER A 224 -24.17 -20.09 -9.44
C SER A 224 -24.80 -21.41 -9.91
N ALA A 225 -26.05 -21.68 -9.51
CA ALA A 225 -26.83 -22.87 -9.87
C ALA A 225 -27.45 -22.81 -11.28
N ALA A 226 -27.63 -21.61 -11.85
CA ALA A 226 -28.24 -21.43 -13.17
C ALA A 226 -27.29 -21.68 -14.36
N ALA A 227 -26.11 -22.25 -14.12
CA ALA A 227 -25.17 -22.62 -15.18
C ALA A 227 -25.39 -24.09 -15.60
N GLY A 228 -26.53 -24.35 -16.25
CA GLY A 228 -26.57 -25.38 -17.28
C GLY A 228 -25.51 -25.04 -18.32
N ALA A 229 -24.59 -25.95 -18.57
CA ALA A 229 -23.42 -25.72 -19.39
C ALA A 229 -23.79 -25.21 -20.80
N PRO A 230 -23.17 -24.13 -21.30
CA PRO A 230 -22.56 -24.21 -22.60
C PRO A 230 -21.34 -25.12 -22.44
N LYS A 231 -21.37 -26.27 -23.11
CA LYS A 231 -20.18 -27.08 -23.37
C LYS A 231 -19.18 -26.22 -24.16
N ASN A 232 -18.37 -25.47 -23.42
CA ASN A 232 -17.06 -24.93 -23.77
C ASN A 232 -16.65 -23.99 -22.64
N LYS A 233 -16.27 -24.56 -21.48
CA LYS A 233 -15.13 -23.97 -20.79
C LYS A 233 -13.95 -24.25 -21.72
N PRO A 234 -13.20 -23.25 -22.22
CA PRO A 234 -11.81 -23.54 -22.45
C PRO A 234 -11.30 -24.06 -21.09
N LYS A 235 -10.77 -25.28 -21.06
CA LYS A 235 -9.66 -25.60 -20.12
C LYS A 235 -8.72 -24.38 -20.12
N PRO A 236 -7.93 -24.11 -19.05
CA PRO A 236 -6.84 -23.15 -19.17
C PRO A 236 -6.01 -23.58 -20.38
N GLY A 237 -6.25 -22.93 -21.52
CA GLY A 237 -5.47 -23.15 -22.72
C GLY A 237 -4.09 -22.74 -22.29
N THR A 238 -3.12 -23.63 -22.44
CA THR A 238 -1.71 -23.34 -22.19
C THR A 238 -1.43 -22.03 -22.90
N VAL A 239 -1.33 -20.94 -22.13
CA VAL A 239 -1.08 -19.64 -22.72
C VAL A 239 0.35 -19.74 -23.21
N LYS A 240 0.53 -19.86 -24.53
CA LYS A 240 1.86 -19.89 -25.14
C LYS A 240 2.52 -18.54 -24.85
N ILE A 241 3.38 -18.53 -23.85
CA ILE A 241 4.21 -17.39 -23.50
C ILE A 241 5.43 -17.43 -24.42
N VAL A 242 5.56 -16.41 -25.24
CA VAL A 242 6.72 -16.26 -26.12
C VAL A 242 7.81 -15.54 -25.33
N LYS A 243 8.98 -16.17 -25.18
CA LYS A 243 10.12 -15.52 -24.52
C LYS A 243 10.74 -14.46 -25.43
N ALA A 244 11.27 -13.41 -24.82
CA ALA A 244 12.05 -12.40 -25.54
C ALA A 244 13.34 -13.02 -26.10
N THR A 245 13.79 -12.49 -27.24
CA THR A 245 15.01 -12.93 -27.94
C THR A 245 16.21 -12.02 -27.68
N GLY A 246 15.98 -10.88 -27.01
CA GLY A 246 16.97 -9.83 -26.78
C GLY A 246 17.11 -8.84 -27.94
N LYS A 247 16.38 -9.04 -29.04
CA LYS A 247 16.35 -8.14 -30.21
C LYS A 247 15.18 -7.16 -30.18
N GLU A 248 14.28 -7.29 -29.21
CA GLU A 248 13.11 -6.44 -29.03
C GLU A 248 13.52 -5.03 -28.57
N LYS A 249 12.79 -4.00 -29.04
CA LYS A 249 13.05 -2.61 -28.62
C LYS A 249 12.50 -2.33 -27.23
N VAL A 250 11.47 -3.07 -26.80
CA VAL A 250 10.80 -2.87 -25.52
C VAL A 250 10.88 -4.12 -24.65
N SER A 251 11.34 -3.92 -23.41
CA SER A 251 11.37 -4.92 -22.35
C SER A 251 10.04 -4.93 -21.60
N PHE A 252 9.40 -6.10 -21.45
CA PHE A 252 8.17 -6.16 -20.66
C PHE A 252 8.45 -5.82 -19.19
N VAL A 253 9.47 -6.43 -18.60
CA VAL A 253 9.83 -6.24 -17.19
C VAL A 253 10.24 -4.80 -16.87
N LYS A 254 11.00 -4.14 -17.76
CA LYS A 254 11.53 -2.79 -17.52
C LYS A 254 10.56 -1.69 -17.94
N ASP A 255 9.86 -1.84 -19.05
CA ASP A 255 9.16 -0.72 -19.70
C ASP A 255 7.62 -0.80 -19.60
N VAL A 256 7.05 -1.99 -19.35
CA VAL A 256 5.60 -2.21 -19.34
C VAL A 256 5.08 -2.60 -17.95
N ALA A 257 5.69 -3.60 -17.33
CA ALA A 257 5.29 -4.14 -16.04
C ALA A 257 5.22 -3.11 -14.89
N PRO A 258 6.12 -2.10 -14.79
CA PRO A 258 6.08 -1.14 -13.70
C PRO A 258 4.78 -0.34 -13.67
N THR A 259 4.35 0.21 -14.81
CA THR A 259 3.10 0.98 -14.89
C THR A 259 1.88 0.07 -14.74
N LEU A 260 1.89 -1.15 -15.27
CA LEU A 260 0.81 -2.11 -15.02
C LEU A 260 0.65 -2.39 -13.52
N THR A 261 1.76 -2.49 -12.80
CA THR A 261 1.76 -2.78 -11.37
C THR A 261 1.32 -1.58 -10.53
N THR A 262 1.82 -0.38 -10.83
CA THR A 262 1.52 0.82 -10.03
C THR A 262 0.15 1.40 -10.36
N LEU A 263 -0.25 1.39 -11.63
CA LEU A 263 -1.48 2.04 -12.10
C LEU A 263 -2.65 1.06 -12.21
N CYS A 264 -2.43 -0.15 -12.70
CA CYS A 264 -3.51 -1.07 -13.06
C CYS A 264 -3.78 -2.11 -11.96
N ALA A 265 -2.74 -2.61 -11.29
CA ALA A 265 -2.87 -3.69 -10.31
C ALA A 265 -3.63 -3.28 -9.03
N THR A 266 -3.83 -1.98 -8.76
CA THR A 266 -4.74 -1.52 -7.69
C THR A 266 -6.15 -2.12 -7.83
N CYS A 267 -6.63 -2.34 -9.06
CA CYS A 267 -7.93 -2.95 -9.34
C CYS A 267 -7.83 -4.35 -9.97
N HIS A 268 -6.69 -4.70 -10.55
CA HIS A 268 -6.49 -5.93 -11.31
C HIS A 268 -5.44 -6.89 -10.70
N GLY A 269 -4.78 -6.59 -9.58
CA GLY A 269 -3.65 -7.37 -9.06
C GLY A 269 -4.01 -8.64 -8.26
N GLY A 270 -5.30 -8.90 -8.03
CA GLY A 270 -5.76 -10.07 -7.28
C GLY A 270 -6.22 -11.23 -8.17
N ARG A 271 -6.55 -12.37 -7.55
CA ARG A 271 -7.17 -13.54 -8.22
C ARG A 271 -8.52 -13.21 -8.87
N ASN A 272 -9.19 -12.13 -8.44
CA ASN A 272 -10.49 -11.66 -8.95
C ASN A 272 -10.41 -10.17 -9.34
N GLY A 273 -9.51 -9.80 -10.25
CA GLY A 273 -9.49 -8.44 -10.77
C GLY A 273 -10.79 -8.10 -11.52
N ARG A 274 -11.12 -6.80 -11.61
CA ARG A 274 -12.41 -6.35 -12.20
C ARG A 274 -12.59 -6.93 -13.61
N GLY A 275 -13.75 -7.54 -13.87
CA GLY A 275 -14.09 -8.16 -15.16
C GLY A 275 -13.31 -9.45 -15.47
N GLY A 276 -12.82 -10.16 -14.45
CA GLY A 276 -12.05 -11.39 -14.60
C GLY A 276 -10.61 -11.19 -15.09
N PHE A 277 -10.19 -9.94 -15.32
CA PHE A 277 -8.83 -9.61 -15.75
C PHE A 277 -7.88 -9.55 -14.56
N SER A 278 -6.79 -10.32 -14.59
CA SER A 278 -5.80 -10.37 -13.52
C SER A 278 -4.39 -10.04 -13.99
N LEU A 279 -3.75 -9.11 -13.27
CA LEU A 279 -2.34 -8.74 -13.35
C LEU A 279 -1.52 -9.38 -12.21
N ALA A 280 -2.02 -10.45 -11.61
CA ALA A 280 -1.30 -11.15 -10.54
C ALA A 280 0.02 -11.73 -11.06
N THR A 281 0.05 -12.27 -12.28
CA THR A 281 1.24 -12.83 -12.94
C THR A 281 1.24 -12.46 -14.42
N PHE A 282 2.37 -12.64 -15.13
CA PHE A 282 2.39 -12.48 -16.58
C PHE A 282 1.46 -13.49 -17.27
N GLU A 283 1.42 -14.72 -16.78
CA GLU A 283 0.52 -15.75 -17.28
C GLU A 283 -0.95 -15.33 -17.14
N SER A 284 -1.34 -14.70 -16.03
CA SER A 284 -2.72 -14.24 -15.84
C SER A 284 -3.08 -13.07 -16.76
N LEU A 285 -2.14 -12.17 -17.04
CA LEU A 285 -2.29 -11.10 -18.04
C LEU A 285 -2.62 -11.69 -19.41
N MET A 286 -1.85 -12.70 -19.82
CA MET A 286 -1.98 -13.31 -21.14
C MET A 286 -3.18 -14.27 -21.24
N ARG A 287 -3.65 -14.83 -20.12
CA ARG A 287 -4.89 -15.61 -20.04
C ARG A 287 -6.12 -14.79 -20.42
N GLY A 288 -6.11 -13.50 -20.11
CA GLY A 288 -7.18 -12.56 -20.46
C GLY A 288 -8.19 -12.33 -19.34
N SER A 289 -9.44 -12.05 -19.71
CA SER A 289 -10.52 -11.64 -18.82
C SER A 289 -11.82 -12.40 -19.13
N ASP A 290 -12.92 -12.08 -18.43
CA ASP A 290 -14.23 -12.64 -18.72
C ASP A 290 -14.73 -12.27 -20.13
N SER A 291 -14.14 -11.24 -20.75
CA SER A 291 -14.43 -10.81 -22.13
C SER A 291 -13.48 -11.43 -23.17
N GLY A 292 -12.69 -12.43 -22.80
CA GLY A 292 -11.74 -13.11 -23.68
C GLY A 292 -10.31 -12.58 -23.56
N ARG A 293 -9.51 -12.76 -24.61
CA ARG A 293 -8.09 -12.40 -24.61
C ARG A 293 -7.91 -10.89 -24.51
N VAL A 294 -7.12 -10.46 -23.53
CA VAL A 294 -6.86 -9.03 -23.28
C VAL A 294 -5.66 -8.52 -24.08
N VAL A 295 -4.67 -9.39 -24.28
CA VAL A 295 -3.47 -9.15 -25.10
C VAL A 295 -3.43 -10.19 -26.21
N LEU A 296 -3.31 -9.70 -27.44
CA LEU A 296 -3.07 -10.51 -28.64
C LEU A 296 -1.68 -10.17 -29.18
N PRO A 297 -0.69 -11.07 -29.03
CA PRO A 297 0.64 -10.92 -29.62
C PRO A 297 0.60 -10.49 -31.09
N GLY A 298 1.27 -9.40 -31.44
CA GLY A 298 1.37 -8.87 -32.81
C GLY A 298 0.11 -8.16 -33.31
N ASN A 299 -1.01 -8.22 -32.59
CA ASN A 299 -2.29 -7.64 -33.00
C ASN A 299 -2.72 -6.54 -32.02
N LEU A 300 -2.35 -5.31 -32.37
CA LEU A 300 -2.63 -4.12 -31.57
C LEU A 300 -4.13 -3.80 -31.50
N ASP A 301 -4.81 -3.78 -32.65
CA ASP A 301 -6.23 -3.38 -32.74
C ASP A 301 -7.16 -4.42 -32.09
N GLY A 302 -6.80 -5.70 -32.16
CA GLY A 302 -7.51 -6.78 -31.48
C GLY A 302 -7.24 -6.82 -29.96
N SER A 303 -6.18 -6.18 -29.47
CA SER A 303 -5.82 -6.21 -28.05
C SER A 303 -6.73 -5.27 -27.23
N ILE A 304 -7.58 -5.85 -26.40
CA ILE A 304 -8.53 -5.11 -25.54
C ILE A 304 -7.78 -4.13 -24.63
N ILE A 305 -6.62 -4.51 -24.07
CA ILE A 305 -5.85 -3.60 -23.21
C ILE A 305 -5.49 -2.31 -23.94
N TRP A 306 -5.09 -2.41 -25.20
CA TRP A 306 -4.71 -1.27 -26.03
C TRP A 306 -5.93 -0.39 -26.32
N ARG A 307 -7.03 -0.98 -26.82
CA ARG A 307 -8.23 -0.20 -27.14
C ARG A 307 -8.80 0.55 -25.95
N ARG A 308 -8.69 -0.02 -24.73
CA ARG A 308 -9.14 0.63 -23.50
C ARG A 308 -8.20 1.72 -23.02
N VAL A 309 -6.88 1.52 -23.14
CA VAL A 309 -5.85 2.52 -22.81
C VAL A 309 -5.90 3.71 -23.79
N ALA A 310 -6.01 3.43 -25.08
CA ALA A 310 -6.11 4.43 -26.15
C ALA A 310 -7.51 5.02 -26.33
N ALA A 311 -8.49 4.58 -25.52
CA ALA A 311 -9.88 5.04 -25.56
C ALA A 311 -10.52 4.98 -26.96
N LEU A 312 -10.21 3.93 -27.73
CA LEU A 312 -10.69 3.76 -29.10
C LEU A 312 -12.18 3.39 -29.18
N ASP A 313 -12.68 2.70 -28.15
CA ASP A 313 -14.08 2.28 -28.05
C ASP A 313 -14.93 3.36 -27.35
N LYS A 314 -15.61 4.24 -28.11
CA LYS A 314 -16.36 5.40 -27.57
C LYS A 314 -17.49 5.04 -26.59
N ASP A 315 -18.08 3.85 -26.74
CA ASP A 315 -19.17 3.33 -25.91
C ASP A 315 -18.66 2.58 -24.65
N LYS A 316 -17.35 2.49 -24.49
CA LYS A 316 -16.71 1.72 -23.43
C LYS A 316 -15.90 2.61 -22.49
N GLN A 317 -15.85 2.19 -21.23
CA GLN A 317 -15.01 2.85 -20.23
C GLN A 317 -13.54 2.76 -20.62
N LYS A 318 -12.89 3.92 -20.82
CA LYS A 318 -11.43 4.03 -20.96
C LYS A 318 -10.72 3.60 -19.67
N MET A 319 -9.50 3.10 -19.82
CA MET A 319 -8.66 2.65 -18.70
C MET A 319 -7.36 3.47 -18.63
N PRO A 320 -6.89 3.81 -17.41
CA PRO A 320 -7.58 3.66 -16.13
C PRO A 320 -8.81 4.60 -16.02
N PRO A 321 -9.80 4.27 -15.17
CA PRO A 321 -10.97 5.12 -14.97
C PRO A 321 -10.61 6.40 -14.21
N GLY A 322 -11.43 7.44 -14.38
CA GLY A 322 -11.27 8.73 -13.70
C GLY A 322 -10.12 9.58 -14.27
N ASN A 323 -9.46 10.34 -13.39
CA ASN A 323 -8.41 11.32 -13.73
C ASN A 323 -6.99 10.73 -13.71
N ARG A 324 -6.85 9.41 -13.61
CA ARG A 324 -5.55 8.73 -13.65
C ARG A 324 -4.92 8.88 -15.02
N ARG A 325 -3.66 9.34 -15.08
CA ARG A 325 -2.95 9.61 -16.33
C ARG A 325 -2.02 8.46 -16.69
N ILE A 326 -1.99 8.13 -17.99
CA ILE A 326 -0.98 7.27 -18.61
C ILE A 326 0.09 8.17 -19.19
N THR A 327 1.37 7.87 -18.93
CA THR A 327 2.49 8.60 -19.52
C THR A 327 2.63 8.27 -21.00
N ARG A 328 3.16 9.21 -21.80
CA ARG A 328 3.43 8.98 -23.22
C ARG A 328 4.42 7.83 -23.44
N GLU A 329 5.38 7.70 -22.54
CA GLU A 329 6.34 6.61 -22.50
C GLU A 329 5.64 5.26 -22.38
N PHE A 330 4.85 5.02 -21.31
CA PHE A 330 4.14 3.75 -21.15
C PHE A 330 3.17 3.48 -22.32
N PHE A 331 2.51 4.51 -22.82
CA PHE A 331 1.63 4.37 -23.99
C PHE A 331 2.38 3.82 -25.21
N ASN A 332 3.56 4.38 -25.52
CA ASN A 332 4.40 3.94 -26.62
C ASN A 332 5.02 2.56 -26.36
N SER A 333 5.47 2.29 -25.13
CA SER A 333 6.04 1.00 -24.74
C SER A 333 4.99 -0.11 -24.84
N LEU A 334 3.77 0.10 -24.33
CA LEU A 334 2.66 -0.85 -24.45
C LEU A 334 2.30 -1.12 -25.92
N ARG A 335 2.26 -0.07 -26.75
CA ARG A 335 2.01 -0.19 -28.19
C ARG A 335 3.04 -1.08 -28.87
N THR A 336 4.31 -0.72 -28.70
CA THR A 336 5.45 -1.38 -29.35
C THR A 336 5.59 -2.81 -28.86
N TRP A 337 5.48 -3.05 -27.55
CA TRP A 337 5.54 -4.39 -26.97
C TRP A 337 4.46 -5.33 -27.52
N ILE A 338 3.22 -4.87 -27.69
CA ILE A 338 2.16 -5.68 -28.32
C ILE A 338 2.51 -5.99 -29.77
N GLN A 339 2.96 -5.00 -30.54
CA GLN A 339 3.36 -5.15 -31.94
C GLN A 339 4.55 -6.12 -32.11
N GLU A 340 5.50 -6.12 -31.18
CA GLU A 340 6.66 -7.03 -31.15
C GLU A 340 6.31 -8.46 -30.69
N GLY A 341 5.03 -8.75 -30.49
CA GLY A 341 4.55 -10.10 -30.14
C GLY A 341 4.32 -10.33 -28.65
N ALA A 342 4.19 -9.26 -27.85
CA ALA A 342 3.91 -9.34 -26.41
C ALA A 342 4.82 -10.32 -25.66
N LYS A 343 6.12 -10.28 -25.96
CA LYS A 343 7.12 -11.23 -25.47
C LYS A 343 7.46 -11.00 -24.00
N PHE A 344 7.88 -12.07 -23.32
CA PHE A 344 8.21 -12.07 -21.89
C PHE A 344 9.71 -12.24 -21.66
N ASP A 345 10.30 -11.33 -20.90
CA ASP A 345 11.73 -11.27 -20.58
C ASP A 345 12.03 -11.44 -19.08
N GLY A 346 11.04 -11.83 -18.27
CA GLY A 346 11.23 -12.14 -16.86
C GLY A 346 11.64 -13.59 -16.59
N GLU A 347 12.13 -13.85 -15.38
CA GLU A 347 12.61 -15.18 -14.96
C GLU A 347 11.52 -16.25 -15.00
N SER A 348 10.31 -15.89 -14.54
CA SER A 348 9.15 -16.78 -14.54
C SER A 348 7.85 -16.03 -14.77
N ALA A 349 6.99 -16.57 -15.64
CA ALA A 349 5.69 -15.98 -15.94
C ALA A 349 4.64 -16.23 -14.86
N THR A 350 4.93 -17.10 -13.89
CA THR A 350 4.02 -17.53 -12.82
C THR A 350 4.30 -16.86 -11.48
N VAL A 351 5.43 -16.16 -11.33
CA VAL A 351 5.68 -15.34 -10.14
C VAL A 351 4.82 -14.09 -10.16
N ALA A 352 4.65 -13.48 -8.99
CA ALA A 352 3.85 -12.27 -8.85
C ALA A 352 4.42 -11.15 -9.74
N MET A 353 3.56 -10.46 -10.50
CA MET A 353 4.01 -9.37 -11.39
C MET A 353 4.78 -8.28 -10.63
N ARG A 354 4.40 -8.02 -9.38
CA ARG A 354 5.09 -7.08 -8.50
C ARG A 354 6.54 -7.46 -8.20
N SER A 355 6.87 -8.76 -8.14
CA SER A 355 8.23 -9.22 -7.85
C SER A 355 9.16 -9.14 -9.07
N LEU A 356 8.61 -8.98 -10.28
CA LEU A 356 9.39 -8.74 -11.49
C LEU A 356 9.82 -7.28 -11.62
N VAL A 357 9.10 -6.36 -10.97
CA VAL A 357 9.32 -4.92 -11.09
C VAL A 357 10.26 -4.43 -9.98
N PRO A 358 11.39 -3.78 -10.30
CA PRO A 358 12.23 -3.13 -9.30
C PRO A 358 11.43 -2.15 -8.44
N THR A 359 11.50 -2.30 -7.12
CA THR A 359 10.99 -1.32 -6.15
C THR A 359 11.74 0.00 -6.27
N ASP A 360 11.20 1.07 -5.69
CA ASP A 360 11.93 2.34 -5.64
C ASP A 360 13.23 2.19 -4.83
N ASP A 361 13.22 1.35 -3.79
CA ASP A 361 14.42 0.98 -3.04
C ASP A 361 15.44 0.23 -3.91
N ASP A 362 15.00 -0.69 -4.77
CA ASP A 362 15.91 -1.42 -5.68
C ASP A 362 16.54 -0.48 -6.71
N LYS A 363 15.74 0.45 -7.27
CA LYS A 363 16.24 1.46 -8.20
C LYS A 363 17.25 2.38 -7.52
N LYS A 364 16.96 2.80 -6.29
CA LYS A 364 17.85 3.64 -5.51
C LYS A 364 19.13 2.89 -5.12
N ALA A 365 19.02 1.62 -4.72
CA ALA A 365 20.17 0.74 -4.50
C ALA A 365 21.06 0.65 -5.74
N ALA A 366 20.44 0.46 -6.91
CA ALA A 366 21.15 0.37 -8.19
C ALA A 366 21.81 1.68 -8.60
N MET A 367 21.18 2.82 -8.32
CA MET A 367 21.79 4.14 -8.52
C MET A 367 23.00 4.33 -7.60
N LEU A 368 22.83 4.08 -6.30
CA LEU A 368 23.89 4.20 -5.30
C LEU A 368 24.99 3.15 -5.46
N ALA A 369 24.75 2.04 -6.19
CA ALA A 369 25.76 1.04 -6.53
C ALA A 369 26.76 1.51 -7.60
N LYS A 370 26.48 2.62 -8.28
CA LYS A 370 27.38 3.19 -9.28
C LYS A 370 28.40 4.16 -8.69
N LEU A 371 28.19 4.63 -7.46
CA LEU A 371 29.09 5.54 -6.78
C LEU A 371 30.38 4.83 -6.38
N SER A 372 31.52 5.53 -6.46
CA SER A 372 32.77 5.09 -5.84
C SER A 372 32.62 4.99 -4.32
N PRO A 373 33.51 4.27 -3.61
CA PRO A 373 33.51 4.26 -2.15
C PRO A 373 33.57 5.66 -1.53
N GLU A 374 34.38 6.56 -2.10
CA GLU A 374 34.53 7.96 -1.67
C GLU A 374 33.25 8.76 -1.92
N GLU A 375 32.70 8.70 -3.14
CA GLU A 375 31.42 9.35 -3.48
C GLU A 375 30.27 8.85 -2.59
N PHE A 376 30.28 7.57 -2.24
CA PHE A 376 29.30 7.00 -1.33
C PHE A 376 29.47 7.53 0.09
N ASN A 377 30.71 7.71 0.56
CA ASN A 377 30.97 8.33 1.87
C ASN A 377 30.45 9.77 1.90
N ASP A 378 30.71 10.56 0.87
CA ASP A 378 30.23 11.95 0.78
C ASP A 378 28.70 11.99 0.76
N PHE A 379 28.08 11.10 -0.01
CA PHE A 379 26.62 10.92 -0.01
C PHE A 379 26.08 10.59 1.38
N ARG A 380 26.74 9.68 2.11
CA ARG A 380 26.35 9.29 3.48
C ARG A 380 26.42 10.47 4.43
N GLU A 381 27.47 11.26 4.35
CA GLU A 381 27.69 12.42 5.23
C GLU A 381 26.61 13.48 4.97
N GLN A 382 26.40 13.88 3.71
CA GLN A 382 25.33 14.81 3.33
C GLN A 382 23.95 14.31 3.73
N ARG A 383 23.70 13.00 3.62
CA ARG A 383 22.44 12.39 4.03
C ARG A 383 22.20 12.57 5.53
N ILE A 384 23.24 12.42 6.36
CA ILE A 384 23.13 12.60 7.81
C ILE A 384 22.96 14.06 8.17
N ASP A 385 23.65 14.99 7.50
CA ASP A 385 23.46 16.43 7.69
C ASP A 385 22.00 16.83 7.41
N GLN A 386 21.44 16.38 6.28
CA GLN A 386 20.02 16.63 5.93
C GLN A 386 19.04 16.06 6.96
N LEU A 387 19.37 14.93 7.59
CA LEU A 387 18.52 14.36 8.65
C LEU A 387 18.67 15.15 9.96
N TRP A 388 19.88 15.61 10.28
CA TRP A 388 20.16 16.41 11.45
C TRP A 388 19.48 17.78 11.41
N GLU A 389 19.56 18.50 10.28
CA GLU A 389 18.93 19.82 10.07
C GLU A 389 17.40 19.80 10.30
N ARG A 390 16.77 18.64 10.14
CA ARG A 390 15.34 18.48 10.41
C ARG A 390 15.01 18.36 11.91
N VAL A 391 15.99 17.95 12.71
CA VAL A 391 15.83 17.54 14.11
C VAL A 391 16.38 18.59 15.06
N SER A 392 17.52 19.18 14.72
CA SER A 392 18.25 20.09 15.59
C SER A 392 18.46 21.44 14.92
N ASN A 393 18.28 22.50 15.71
CA ASN A 393 18.62 23.87 15.35
C ASN A 393 20.02 24.28 15.89
N ASP A 394 20.80 23.33 16.41
CA ASP A 394 22.16 23.59 16.91
C ASP A 394 23.12 23.90 15.76
N ASP A 395 23.89 24.98 15.91
CA ASP A 395 24.60 25.63 14.81
C ASP A 395 25.80 24.83 14.29
N ARG A 396 26.42 23.92 15.06
CA ARG A 396 27.54 23.07 14.55
C ARG A 396 27.68 21.73 15.28
N PRO A 397 27.00 20.66 14.83
CA PRO A 397 27.34 19.31 15.26
C PRO A 397 28.83 19.04 14.99
N ARG A 398 29.45 18.30 15.91
CA ARG A 398 30.85 17.87 15.80
C ARG A 398 30.89 16.50 15.16
N PHE A 399 32.01 16.18 14.51
CA PHE A 399 32.18 14.87 13.90
C PHE A 399 33.61 14.34 13.98
N VAL A 400 33.72 13.01 13.93
CA VAL A 400 34.97 12.24 13.79
C VAL A 400 34.77 11.24 12.66
N LYS A 401 35.72 11.17 11.73
CA LYS A 401 35.69 10.24 10.58
C LYS A 401 36.79 9.19 10.76
N THR A 402 36.42 7.93 10.59
CA THR A 402 37.37 6.81 10.52
C THR A 402 37.24 6.11 9.16
N ALA A 403 37.92 4.97 8.98
CA ALA A 403 37.80 4.19 7.75
C ALA A 403 36.37 3.64 7.55
N ASP A 404 35.73 3.21 8.65
CA ASP A 404 34.43 2.51 8.63
C ASP A 404 33.28 3.34 9.21
N PHE A 405 33.57 4.42 9.97
CA PHE A 405 32.55 5.15 10.72
C PHE A 405 32.60 6.67 10.49
N PHE A 406 31.41 7.28 10.54
CA PHE A 406 31.20 8.71 10.61
C PHE A 406 30.46 9.02 11.92
N VAL A 407 31.19 9.38 12.96
CA VAL A 407 30.62 9.67 14.28
C VAL A 407 30.27 11.14 14.34
N TYR A 408 29.03 11.46 14.73
CA TYR A 408 28.43 12.77 14.58
C TYR A 408 27.57 13.09 15.80
N GLY A 409 27.53 14.33 16.29
CA GLY A 409 26.65 14.67 17.41
C GLY A 409 26.91 16.00 18.10
N ASP A 410 26.14 16.27 19.15
CA ASP A 410 26.20 17.48 19.98
C ASP A 410 27.02 17.28 21.28
N VAL A 411 27.58 16.09 21.51
CA VAL A 411 28.51 15.81 22.62
C VAL A 411 29.90 16.45 22.39
N PRO A 412 30.75 16.58 23.43
CA PRO A 412 32.11 17.10 23.28
C PRO A 412 32.95 16.30 22.27
N ALA A 413 33.90 16.97 21.60
CA ALA A 413 34.76 16.33 20.59
C ALA A 413 35.54 15.12 21.13
N THR A 414 36.03 15.21 22.38
CA THR A 414 36.71 14.11 23.07
C THR A 414 35.81 12.89 23.25
N ARG A 415 34.52 13.11 23.51
CA ARG A 415 33.52 12.03 23.63
C ARG A 415 33.23 11.40 22.27
N LEU A 416 33.12 12.17 21.20
CA LEU A 416 32.98 11.62 19.84
C LEU A 416 34.19 10.79 19.42
N GLN A 417 35.40 11.26 19.75
CA GLN A 417 36.65 10.55 19.49
C GLN A 417 36.66 9.19 20.21
N GLN A 418 36.29 9.17 21.49
CA GLN A 418 36.18 7.94 22.27
C GLN A 418 35.15 6.95 21.67
N VAL A 419 33.98 7.45 21.23
CA VAL A 419 32.96 6.63 20.55
C VAL A 419 33.49 6.07 19.23
N ALA A 420 34.25 6.86 18.46
CA ALA A 420 34.86 6.43 17.22
C ALA A 420 35.88 5.30 17.43
N GLU A 421 36.74 5.42 18.45
CA GLU A 421 37.71 4.39 18.82
C GLU A 421 37.03 3.08 19.23
N TRP A 422 35.97 3.15 20.05
CA TRP A 422 35.19 1.98 20.41
C TRP A 422 34.50 1.33 19.20
N ALA A 423 33.99 2.14 18.27
CA ALA A 423 33.38 1.65 17.04
C ALA A 423 34.40 0.95 16.14
N ASP A 424 35.58 1.54 15.95
CA ASP A 424 36.68 0.96 15.17
C ASP A 424 37.17 -0.37 15.77
N ASP A 425 37.39 -0.41 17.08
CA ASP A 425 37.83 -1.64 17.76
C ASP A 425 36.80 -2.75 17.63
N HIS A 426 35.52 -2.43 17.78
CA HIS A 426 34.46 -3.40 17.57
C HIS A 426 34.32 -3.80 16.09
N GLY A 427 34.52 -2.86 15.16
CA GLY A 427 34.57 -3.13 13.73
C GLY A 427 35.64 -4.16 13.36
N LYS A 428 36.86 -4.03 13.92
CA LYS A 428 37.94 -5.03 13.76
C LYS A 428 37.51 -6.41 14.26
N GLN A 429 36.84 -6.49 15.41
CA GLN A 429 36.33 -7.76 15.94
C GLN A 429 35.29 -8.40 15.01
N LEU A 430 34.36 -7.60 14.46
CA LEU A 430 33.37 -8.07 13.50
C LEU A 430 34.01 -8.59 12.21
N ARG A 431 35.05 -7.92 11.71
CA ARG A 431 35.82 -8.38 10.53
C ARG A 431 36.40 -9.77 10.75
N THR A 432 37.10 -9.95 11.87
CA THR A 432 37.70 -11.25 12.23
C THR A 432 36.64 -12.33 12.42
N MET A 433 35.58 -12.04 13.17
CA MET A 433 34.56 -13.02 13.53
C MET A 433 33.76 -13.54 12.33
N PHE A 434 33.45 -12.65 11.38
CA PHE A 434 32.65 -12.98 10.20
C PHE A 434 33.50 -13.22 8.94
N GLY A 435 34.83 -13.18 9.07
CA GLY A 435 35.75 -13.33 7.94
C GLY A 435 35.51 -12.29 6.85
N GLU A 436 35.16 -11.05 7.23
CA GLU A 436 34.93 -9.97 6.28
C GLU A 436 36.27 -9.47 5.72
N LYS A 437 36.41 -9.58 4.40
CA LYS A 437 37.65 -9.25 3.66
C LYS A 437 37.51 -7.97 2.84
N SER A 438 36.33 -7.34 2.84
CA SER A 438 36.10 -6.09 2.12
C SER A 438 36.95 -4.94 2.68
N GLY A 439 37.28 -3.96 1.83
CA GLY A 439 38.01 -2.75 2.26
C GLY A 439 37.24 -1.96 3.32
N GLN A 440 35.95 -1.73 3.12
CA GLN A 440 35.05 -1.11 4.09
C GLN A 440 34.08 -2.13 4.72
N LEU A 441 33.77 -1.94 5.99
CA LEU A 441 32.86 -2.79 6.76
C LEU A 441 31.40 -2.64 6.30
N PHE A 442 31.07 -1.47 5.77
CA PHE A 442 29.77 -1.10 5.21
C PHE A 442 29.94 -0.56 3.78
N LYS A 443 28.83 -0.40 3.06
CA LYS A 443 28.84 0.38 1.82
C LYS A 443 28.88 1.86 2.19
N GLY A 444 30.06 2.45 2.04
CA GLY A 444 30.44 3.71 2.67
C GLY A 444 30.59 3.58 4.20
N ARG A 445 30.79 4.70 4.90
CA ARG A 445 30.82 4.73 6.37
C ARG A 445 29.45 4.41 6.98
N LEU A 446 29.45 3.76 8.13
CA LEU A 446 28.28 3.74 9.01
C LEU A 446 28.26 5.02 9.84
N ALA A 447 27.16 5.76 9.79
CA ALA A 447 27.04 6.94 10.65
C ALA A 447 26.64 6.55 12.08
N VAL A 448 27.24 7.18 13.07
CA VAL A 448 26.91 7.02 14.49
C VAL A 448 26.55 8.39 15.05
N VAL A 449 25.26 8.66 15.15
CA VAL A 449 24.70 9.92 15.67
C VAL A 449 24.56 9.81 17.18
N VAL A 450 25.19 10.71 17.93
CA VAL A 450 25.20 10.71 19.40
C VAL A 450 24.59 12.00 19.91
N PHE A 451 23.48 11.88 20.64
CA PHE A 451 22.82 12.99 21.33
C PHE A 451 23.22 13.01 22.80
N LYS A 452 23.69 14.16 23.28
CA LYS A 452 23.98 14.41 24.69
C LYS A 452 22.74 14.24 25.54
N GLU A 453 21.61 14.80 25.10
CA GLU A 453 20.36 14.83 25.85
C GLU A 453 19.31 13.90 25.23
N ARG A 454 18.46 13.33 26.10
CA ARG A 454 17.36 12.45 25.69
C ARG A 454 16.37 13.13 24.73
N PHE A 455 16.22 14.45 24.84
CA PHE A 455 15.35 15.23 23.98
C PHE A 455 15.76 15.10 22.51
N GLY A 456 17.03 15.34 22.16
CA GLY A 456 17.50 15.24 20.78
C GLY A 456 17.30 13.83 20.18
N TYR A 457 17.59 12.78 20.97
CA TYR A 457 17.29 11.41 20.57
C TYR A 457 15.79 11.16 20.34
N THR A 458 14.93 11.74 21.18
CA THR A 458 13.47 11.59 21.05
C THR A 458 12.94 12.34 19.84
N GLU A 459 13.42 13.56 19.60
CA GLU A 459 13.06 14.38 18.44
C GLU A 459 13.50 13.71 17.13
N TRP A 460 14.70 13.11 17.09
CA TRP A 460 15.12 12.34 15.92
C TRP A 460 14.11 11.25 15.57
N ASN A 461 13.68 10.46 16.56
CA ASN A 461 12.69 9.41 16.35
C ASN A 461 11.32 9.95 15.92
N GLN A 462 10.92 11.09 16.44
CA GLN A 462 9.65 11.72 16.08
C GLN A 462 9.69 12.30 14.65
N VAL A 463 10.74 13.02 14.29
CA VAL A 463 10.83 13.73 13.00
C VAL A 463 11.30 12.83 11.86
N VAL A 464 12.33 12.01 12.09
CA VAL A 464 12.92 11.14 11.06
C VAL A 464 12.12 9.85 10.92
N HIS A 465 11.70 9.26 12.04
CA HIS A 465 11.03 7.95 12.05
C HIS A 465 9.52 8.00 12.25
N ASN A 466 8.94 9.18 12.53
CA ASN A 466 7.51 9.33 12.82
C ASN A 466 7.02 8.33 13.89
N ARG A 467 7.82 8.15 14.95
CA ARG A 467 7.51 7.21 16.04
C ARG A 467 7.77 7.83 17.41
N GLN A 468 6.95 7.43 18.36
CA GLN A 468 7.22 7.70 19.77
C GLN A 468 8.41 6.86 20.27
N THR A 469 9.17 7.42 21.20
CA THR A 469 10.38 6.79 21.76
C THR A 469 10.10 6.24 23.15
N PRO A 470 10.07 4.90 23.32
CA PRO A 470 9.92 4.30 24.64
C PRO A 470 11.05 4.73 25.60
N ARG A 471 10.76 4.87 26.90
CA ARG A 471 11.77 5.29 27.90
C ARG A 471 12.99 4.38 27.97
N ALA A 472 12.79 3.08 27.85
CA ALA A 472 13.86 2.08 27.87
C ALA A 472 14.69 2.05 26.58
N MET A 473 14.28 2.78 25.53
CA MET A 473 15.05 2.83 24.29
C MET A 473 15.98 4.03 24.34
N THR A 474 17.28 3.77 24.40
CA THR A 474 18.33 4.77 24.39
C THR A 474 19.09 4.79 23.07
N GLY A 475 18.91 3.78 22.22
CA GLY A 475 19.53 3.72 20.91
C GLY A 475 18.85 2.77 19.93
N HIS A 476 19.19 2.90 18.65
CA HIS A 476 18.75 2.00 17.60
C HIS A 476 19.65 2.10 16.37
N SER A 477 19.58 1.09 15.49
CA SER A 477 20.28 1.09 14.20
C SER A 477 19.30 0.94 13.04
N VAL A 478 19.58 1.65 11.95
CA VAL A 478 18.81 1.66 10.71
C VAL A 478 19.74 1.25 9.59
N VAL A 479 19.30 0.28 8.78
CA VAL A 479 19.92 -0.05 7.49
C VAL A 479 18.77 -0.31 6.52
N SER A 480 18.60 0.60 5.59
CA SER A 480 17.59 0.54 4.52
C SER A 480 17.97 -0.48 3.45
N GLN A 481 16.98 -1.01 2.72
CA GLN A 481 17.23 -1.94 1.61
C GLN A 481 17.97 -1.26 0.45
N SER A 482 17.74 0.03 0.25
CA SER A 482 18.44 0.84 -0.75
C SER A 482 19.90 1.16 -0.35
N PHE A 483 20.27 0.89 0.90
CA PHE A 483 21.52 1.32 1.55
C PHE A 483 21.68 2.84 1.66
N GLU A 484 20.67 3.62 1.27
CA GLU A 484 20.68 5.09 1.43
C GLU A 484 20.85 5.48 2.89
N ASP A 485 20.13 4.82 3.79
CA ASP A 485 20.24 4.99 5.23
C ASP A 485 20.96 3.78 5.83
N ALA A 486 22.08 4.02 6.51
CA ALA A 486 22.86 3.10 7.32
C ALA A 486 23.49 3.93 8.44
N TYR A 487 22.80 3.98 9.57
CA TYR A 487 23.22 4.77 10.71
C TYR A 487 22.73 4.17 12.04
N ILE A 488 23.37 4.61 13.11
CA ILE A 488 23.00 4.35 14.49
C ILE A 488 22.68 5.70 15.11
N VAL A 489 21.66 5.74 15.97
CA VAL A 489 21.37 6.90 16.79
C VAL A 489 21.37 6.48 18.24
N LEU A 490 22.14 7.17 19.05
CA LEU A 490 22.35 6.90 20.47
C LEU A 490 22.06 8.17 21.28
N GLN A 491 21.39 8.01 22.41
CA GLN A 491 21.53 8.91 23.53
C GLN A 491 22.82 8.55 24.28
N ASP A 492 23.65 9.53 24.63
CA ASP A 492 24.77 9.32 25.54
C ASP A 492 24.22 9.12 26.97
N VAL A 493 24.28 7.87 27.44
CA VAL A 493 23.83 7.46 28.77
C VAL A 493 24.94 7.50 29.81
N GLY A 494 26.12 7.99 29.44
CA GLY A 494 27.33 7.92 30.25
C GLY A 494 27.90 6.51 30.33
N ASP A 495 28.96 6.37 31.12
CA ASP A 495 29.72 5.10 31.23
C ASP A 495 29.39 4.33 32.51
N VAL A 496 28.59 4.92 33.40
CA VAL A 496 28.13 4.25 34.63
C VAL A 496 27.10 3.19 34.27
N VAL A 497 27.43 1.94 34.63
CA VAL A 497 26.55 0.79 34.46
C VAL A 497 25.59 0.72 35.64
N SER A 498 24.32 0.42 35.37
CA SER A 498 23.29 0.17 36.37
C SER A 498 22.28 -0.85 35.83
N PRO A 499 21.33 -1.34 36.63
CA PRO A 499 20.26 -2.20 36.11
C PRO A 499 19.46 -1.58 34.96
N ASP A 500 19.35 -0.25 34.90
CA ASP A 500 18.60 0.49 33.88
C ASP A 500 19.47 1.03 32.73
N SER A 501 20.79 0.99 32.86
CA SER A 501 21.74 1.48 31.85
C SER A 501 22.90 0.51 31.63
N SER A 502 23.07 0.05 30.40
CA SER A 502 24.21 -0.79 30.03
C SER A 502 25.54 -0.03 29.93
N GLY A 503 25.50 1.30 29.96
CA GLY A 503 26.63 2.17 29.61
C GLY A 503 26.82 2.33 28.10
N MET A 504 27.35 3.49 27.70
CA MET A 504 27.45 3.91 26.30
C MET A 504 28.23 2.93 25.42
N ARG A 505 29.35 2.37 25.91
CA ARG A 505 30.18 1.42 25.17
C ARG A 505 29.42 0.15 24.78
N ILE A 506 28.64 -0.40 25.72
CA ILE A 506 27.87 -1.63 25.52
C ILE A 506 26.71 -1.39 24.56
N GLN A 507 26.05 -0.24 24.70
CA GLN A 507 25.00 0.19 23.79
C GLN A 507 25.51 0.38 22.35
N LEU A 508 26.69 0.99 22.18
CA LEU A 508 27.34 1.15 20.89
C LEU A 508 27.61 -0.21 20.24
N ILE A 509 28.20 -1.16 20.98
CA ILE A 509 28.50 -2.51 20.48
C ILE A 509 27.23 -3.24 20.01
N ASP A 510 26.15 -3.20 20.79
CA ASP A 510 24.85 -3.82 20.41
C ASP A 510 24.38 -3.27 19.05
N HIS A 511 24.38 -1.94 18.89
CA HIS A 511 23.83 -1.32 17.69
C HIS A 511 24.75 -1.37 16.46
N VAL A 512 26.08 -1.32 16.64
CA VAL A 512 27.07 -1.55 15.57
C VAL A 512 26.97 -2.97 15.05
N THR A 513 26.92 -3.97 15.94
CA THR A 513 26.66 -5.35 15.56
C THR A 513 25.35 -5.48 14.80
N GLY A 514 24.28 -4.87 15.31
CA GLY A 514 22.96 -4.94 14.67
C GLY A 514 22.96 -4.33 13.26
N ALA A 515 23.61 -3.18 13.07
CA ALA A 515 23.78 -2.56 11.76
C ALA A 515 24.61 -3.47 10.82
N PHE A 516 25.72 -4.00 11.31
CA PHE A 516 26.61 -4.89 10.57
C PHE A 516 25.86 -6.12 10.07
N LEU A 517 25.02 -6.75 10.89
CA LEU A 517 24.25 -7.92 10.49
C LEU A 517 23.25 -7.62 9.36
N LYS A 518 22.72 -6.40 9.29
CA LYS A 518 21.76 -5.96 8.26
C LYS A 518 22.42 -5.39 7.00
N ARG A 519 23.74 -5.17 7.00
CA ARG A 519 24.47 -4.42 5.96
C ARG A 519 24.35 -4.93 4.52
N LYS A 520 23.92 -6.18 4.33
CA LYS A 520 23.73 -6.82 3.01
C LYS A 520 22.26 -6.81 2.57
N GLY A 521 21.40 -6.02 3.22
CA GLY A 521 19.97 -5.93 2.90
C GLY A 521 19.13 -7.09 3.45
N SER A 522 19.74 -7.98 4.24
CA SER A 522 19.09 -9.15 4.80
C SER A 522 18.04 -8.78 5.85
N GLN A 523 16.84 -9.35 5.70
CA GLN A 523 15.79 -9.26 6.71
C GLN A 523 16.05 -10.31 7.80
N LEU A 524 16.71 -9.89 8.87
CA LEU A 524 17.03 -10.75 10.01
C LEU A 524 16.01 -10.55 11.14
N PRO A 525 15.62 -11.64 11.83
CA PRO A 525 14.76 -11.54 12.99
C PRO A 525 15.34 -10.64 14.09
N GLN A 526 14.50 -9.88 14.78
CA GLN A 526 14.99 -8.93 15.79
C GLN A 526 15.70 -9.61 16.96
N TRP A 527 15.28 -10.83 17.33
CA TRP A 527 15.94 -11.62 18.36
C TRP A 527 17.36 -12.05 17.95
N ILE A 528 17.64 -12.21 16.64
CA ILE A 528 19.00 -12.44 16.13
C ILE A 528 19.80 -11.15 16.22
N VAL A 529 19.26 -10.06 15.67
CA VAL A 529 19.96 -8.78 15.59
C VAL A 529 20.36 -8.28 16.98
N ARG A 530 19.39 -8.22 17.91
CA ARG A 530 19.63 -7.82 19.30
C ARG A 530 20.39 -8.88 20.08
N GLY A 531 20.14 -10.16 19.82
CA GLY A 531 20.78 -11.24 20.56
C GLY A 531 22.28 -11.32 20.30
N VAL A 532 22.69 -11.26 19.04
CA VAL A 532 24.13 -11.25 18.69
C VAL A 532 24.79 -9.97 19.19
N GLY A 533 24.14 -8.81 19.03
CA GLY A 533 24.67 -7.55 19.54
C GLY A 533 24.95 -7.59 21.04
N LEU A 534 23.95 -7.99 21.84
CA LEU A 534 24.11 -8.12 23.29
C LEU A 534 25.11 -9.23 23.68
N THR A 535 25.18 -10.35 22.94
CA THR A 535 26.17 -11.39 23.21
C THR A 535 27.59 -10.92 22.97
N LEU A 536 27.83 -10.08 21.96
CA LEU A 536 29.15 -9.48 21.73
C LEU A 536 29.45 -8.36 22.73
N ALA A 537 28.44 -7.55 23.08
CA ALA A 537 28.58 -6.51 24.09
C ALA A 537 28.94 -7.11 25.46
N ALA A 538 28.32 -8.23 25.84
CA ALA A 538 28.64 -8.98 27.07
C ALA A 538 30.10 -9.47 27.14
N LYS A 539 30.76 -9.68 26.00
CA LYS A 539 32.19 -10.04 25.98
C LYS A 539 33.10 -8.85 26.25
N ALA A 540 32.65 -7.63 25.94
CA ALA A 540 33.41 -6.41 26.18
C ALA A 540 33.38 -5.99 27.65
N ASP A 541 32.32 -6.37 28.38
CA ASP A 541 32.20 -6.20 29.83
C ASP A 541 31.40 -7.37 30.43
N ALA A 542 32.11 -8.41 30.86
CA ALA A 542 31.51 -9.62 31.43
C ALA A 542 30.85 -9.39 32.80
N LYS A 543 31.14 -8.28 33.48
CA LYS A 543 30.60 -7.94 34.80
C LYS A 543 29.47 -6.92 34.73
N ASN A 544 29.00 -6.58 33.51
CA ASN A 544 27.97 -5.59 33.31
C ASN A 544 26.64 -5.99 33.99
N GLU A 545 26.23 -5.20 35.00
CA GLU A 545 25.05 -5.50 35.81
C GLU A 545 23.74 -5.51 35.01
N HIS A 546 23.61 -4.61 34.02
CA HIS A 546 22.45 -4.59 33.12
C HIS A 546 22.32 -5.90 32.34
N ILE A 547 23.43 -6.39 31.77
CA ILE A 547 23.46 -7.65 31.02
C ILE A 547 23.15 -8.85 31.93
N ALA A 548 23.67 -8.84 33.16
CA ALA A 548 23.38 -9.89 34.14
C ALA A 548 21.87 -10.00 34.44
N GLY A 549 21.16 -8.87 34.50
CA GLY A 549 19.71 -8.80 34.69
C GLY A 549 18.87 -9.38 33.54
N LEU A 550 19.42 -9.44 32.31
CA LEU A 550 18.68 -9.90 31.13
C LEU A 550 18.19 -11.34 31.24
N LYS A 551 18.86 -12.21 32.02
CA LYS A 551 18.39 -13.58 32.23
C LYS A 551 17.02 -13.62 32.91
N GLY A 552 16.80 -12.79 33.94
CA GLY A 552 15.51 -12.68 34.62
C GLY A 552 14.43 -12.16 33.68
N ALA A 553 14.73 -11.06 32.96
CA ALA A 553 13.82 -10.48 31.98
C ALA A 553 13.43 -11.47 30.86
N ALA A 554 14.36 -12.33 30.43
CA ALA A 554 14.07 -13.39 29.46
C ALA A 554 13.11 -14.45 30.05
N VAL A 555 13.33 -14.89 31.29
CA VAL A 555 12.43 -15.85 31.96
C VAL A 555 11.00 -15.29 32.05
N ASP A 556 10.86 -14.01 32.41
CA ASP A 556 9.54 -13.36 32.50
C ASP A 556 8.87 -13.24 31.13
N ALA A 557 9.62 -12.84 30.10
CA ALA A 557 9.10 -12.75 28.73
C ALA A 557 8.58 -14.10 28.19
N LEU A 558 9.22 -15.21 28.59
CA LEU A 558 8.83 -16.56 28.14
C LEU A 558 7.56 -17.08 28.83
N GLN A 559 7.10 -16.48 29.92
CA GLN A 559 5.88 -16.94 30.62
C GLN A 559 4.64 -16.87 29.74
N GLY A 560 4.58 -15.90 28.82
CA GLY A 560 3.46 -15.69 27.90
C GLY A 560 3.46 -16.56 26.64
N LEU A 561 4.49 -17.40 26.42
CA LEU A 561 4.55 -18.26 25.23
C LEU A 561 3.60 -19.44 25.34
N SER A 562 2.69 -19.56 24.37
CA SER A 562 1.79 -20.71 24.25
C SER A 562 2.48 -21.93 23.62
N LYS A 563 3.34 -21.71 22.62
CA LYS A 563 4.17 -22.77 22.01
C LYS A 563 5.65 -22.39 22.08
N PRO A 564 6.55 -23.33 22.40
CA PRO A 564 7.99 -23.05 22.44
C PRO A 564 8.53 -22.51 21.11
N GLU A 565 8.08 -23.05 19.98
CA GLU A 565 8.53 -22.64 18.64
C GLU A 565 8.17 -21.18 18.27
N ASP A 566 7.15 -20.60 18.89
CA ASP A 566 6.74 -19.21 18.63
C ASP A 566 7.83 -18.21 19.06
N LEU A 567 8.79 -18.64 19.89
CA LEU A 567 9.93 -17.82 20.29
C LEU A 567 10.77 -17.32 19.10
N PHE A 568 10.77 -18.06 17.99
CA PHE A 568 11.58 -17.75 16.82
C PHE A 568 10.86 -16.82 15.83
N ALA A 569 9.55 -16.59 16.02
CA ALA A 569 8.76 -15.72 15.16
C ALA A 569 9.03 -14.25 15.49
N ASP A 570 9.14 -13.43 14.45
CA ASP A 570 9.28 -11.98 14.62
C ASP A 570 8.01 -11.36 15.18
N GLY A 571 8.20 -10.37 16.06
CA GLY A 571 7.09 -9.67 16.72
C GLY A 571 6.44 -10.42 17.89
N THR A 572 6.92 -11.63 18.22
CA THR A 572 6.45 -12.36 19.42
C THR A 572 6.73 -11.58 20.71
N PHE A 573 7.87 -10.90 20.78
CA PHE A 573 8.30 -10.14 21.94
C PHE A 573 8.26 -8.63 21.68
N SER A 574 7.93 -7.86 22.71
CA SER A 574 8.01 -6.40 22.63
C SER A 574 9.47 -5.95 22.42
N PRO A 575 9.70 -4.70 21.95
CA PRO A 575 11.05 -4.15 21.82
C PRO A 575 11.88 -4.20 23.11
N GLN A 576 11.23 -4.18 24.29
CA GLN A 576 11.88 -4.30 25.60
C GLN A 576 12.26 -5.76 25.92
N GLN A 577 11.43 -6.72 25.50
CA GLN A 577 11.63 -8.15 25.80
C GLN A 577 12.59 -8.83 24.81
N VAL A 578 12.58 -8.41 23.54
CA VAL A 578 13.28 -9.11 22.46
C VAL A 578 14.80 -9.14 22.65
N GLY A 579 15.38 -8.11 23.30
CA GLY A 579 16.81 -8.08 23.62
C GLY A 579 17.20 -9.16 24.61
N ALA A 580 16.49 -9.26 25.74
CA ALA A 580 16.74 -10.26 26.78
C ALA A 580 16.59 -11.70 26.25
N VAL A 581 15.49 -11.97 25.54
CA VAL A 581 15.25 -13.28 24.94
C VAL A 581 16.28 -13.58 23.85
N GLY A 582 16.58 -12.62 22.98
CA GLY A 582 17.58 -12.77 21.93
C GLY A 582 18.96 -13.09 22.50
N TYR A 583 19.43 -12.33 23.50
CA TYR A 583 20.73 -12.50 24.14
C TYR A 583 20.90 -13.91 24.72
N THR A 584 19.93 -14.32 25.54
CA THR A 584 19.97 -15.63 26.21
C THR A 584 19.85 -16.79 25.23
N LEU A 585 19.01 -16.66 24.20
CA LEU A 585 18.85 -17.66 23.15
C LEU A 585 20.10 -17.79 22.26
N VAL A 586 20.67 -16.68 21.80
CA VAL A 586 21.90 -16.69 21.01
C VAL A 586 23.05 -17.30 21.81
N THR A 587 23.19 -16.90 23.08
CA THR A 587 24.18 -17.48 23.98
C THR A 587 23.99 -18.99 24.17
N PHE A 588 22.74 -19.44 24.33
CA PHE A 588 22.40 -20.87 24.37
C PHE A 588 22.78 -21.60 23.08
N MET A 589 22.45 -21.05 21.91
CA MET A 589 22.76 -21.65 20.62
C MET A 589 24.28 -21.76 20.38
N ILE A 590 25.04 -20.72 20.75
CA ILE A 590 26.50 -20.72 20.70
C ILE A 590 27.06 -21.79 21.65
N LYS A 591 26.52 -21.91 22.88
CA LYS A 591 26.94 -22.95 23.83
C LYS A 591 26.62 -24.36 23.31
N ALA A 592 25.50 -24.55 22.63
CA ALA A 592 25.06 -25.85 22.14
C ALA A 592 25.80 -26.31 20.87
N GLY A 593 26.20 -25.40 19.98
CA GLY A 593 26.80 -25.74 18.68
C GLY A 593 28.20 -25.20 18.42
N GLY A 594 28.69 -24.29 19.26
CA GLY A 594 29.93 -23.55 19.05
C GLY A 594 29.75 -22.32 18.15
N GLY A 595 30.68 -21.36 18.28
CA GLY A 595 30.64 -20.08 17.55
C GLY A 595 30.64 -20.25 16.02
N ASN A 596 31.45 -21.16 15.49
CA ASN A 596 31.55 -21.37 14.04
C ASN A 596 30.23 -21.87 13.43
N ARG A 597 29.51 -22.76 14.12
CA ARG A 597 28.18 -23.20 13.67
C ARG A 597 27.19 -22.05 13.73
N PHE A 598 27.23 -21.25 14.79
CA PHE A 598 26.35 -20.10 14.92
C PHE A 598 26.58 -19.05 13.81
N VAL A 599 27.84 -18.75 13.45
CA VAL A 599 28.15 -17.85 12.33
C VAL A 599 27.60 -18.40 11.01
N LYS A 600 27.75 -19.71 10.73
CA LYS A 600 27.13 -20.35 9.54
C LYS A 600 25.60 -20.25 9.56
N PHE A 601 24.98 -20.42 10.73
CA PHE A 601 23.55 -20.25 10.90
C PHE A 601 23.10 -18.82 10.58
N VAL A 602 23.79 -17.80 11.08
CA VAL A 602 23.51 -16.39 10.73
C VAL A 602 23.72 -16.14 9.23
N GLY A 603 24.78 -16.70 8.64
CA GLY A 603 25.03 -16.61 7.20
C GLY A 603 23.89 -17.19 6.36
N ASN A 604 23.33 -18.34 6.77
CA ASN A 604 22.16 -18.92 6.10
C ASN A 604 20.95 -17.96 6.15
N LEU A 605 20.70 -17.32 7.29
CA LEU A 605 19.63 -16.32 7.43
C LEU A 605 19.88 -15.10 6.53
N GLN A 606 21.12 -14.60 6.47
CA GLN A 606 21.49 -13.48 5.61
C GLN A 606 21.30 -13.79 4.13
N ASN A 607 21.48 -15.05 3.74
CA ASN A 607 21.24 -15.55 2.39
C ASN A 607 19.77 -15.92 2.12
N GLY A 608 18.85 -15.59 3.04
CA GLY A 608 17.40 -15.79 2.87
C GLY A 608 16.88 -17.18 3.26
N THR A 609 17.72 -18.06 3.84
CA THR A 609 17.24 -19.32 4.39
C THR A 609 16.46 -19.04 5.67
N GLY A 610 15.19 -19.42 5.73
CA GLY A 610 14.37 -19.22 6.93
C GLY A 610 14.90 -19.94 8.18
N VAL A 611 14.53 -19.48 9.38
CA VAL A 611 15.03 -19.99 10.67
C VAL A 611 14.92 -21.51 10.78
N ALA A 612 13.77 -22.10 10.44
CA ALA A 612 13.56 -23.54 10.50
C ALA A 612 14.53 -24.32 9.59
N GLY A 613 14.74 -23.84 8.36
CA GLY A 613 15.68 -24.43 7.42
C GLY A 613 17.12 -24.33 7.92
N SER A 614 17.50 -23.18 8.45
CA SER A 614 18.84 -22.93 8.99
C SER A 614 19.11 -23.75 10.26
N VAL A 615 18.14 -23.91 11.17
CA VAL A 615 18.26 -24.79 12.34
C VAL A 615 18.46 -26.23 11.89
N LYS A 616 17.63 -26.72 10.96
CA LYS A 616 17.74 -28.09 10.43
C LYS A 616 19.10 -28.34 9.76
N ALA A 617 19.63 -27.36 9.02
CA ALA A 617 20.90 -27.50 8.32
C ALA A 617 22.12 -27.50 9.26
N ILE A 618 22.08 -26.72 10.34
CA ILE A 618 23.27 -26.45 11.18
C ILE A 618 23.26 -27.22 12.51
N TYR A 619 22.08 -27.45 13.09
CA TYR A 619 21.92 -28.06 14.42
C TYR A 619 21.29 -29.46 14.36
N ALA A 620 21.30 -30.12 13.20
CA ALA A 620 20.81 -31.50 13.04
C ALA A 620 21.38 -32.46 14.11
N PRO A 621 20.60 -33.43 14.62
CA PRO A 621 19.21 -33.77 14.24
C PRO A 621 18.13 -32.93 14.96
N THR A 622 18.48 -31.76 15.50
CA THR A 622 17.55 -30.86 16.20
C THR A 622 16.61 -30.17 15.21
N ASP A 623 15.33 -30.06 15.57
CA ASP A 623 14.36 -29.21 14.89
C ASP A 623 14.04 -27.97 15.75
N LEU A 624 13.29 -27.04 15.17
CA LEU A 624 12.97 -25.76 15.80
C LEU A 624 12.23 -25.95 17.14
N LYS A 625 11.36 -26.95 17.26
CA LYS A 625 10.62 -27.26 18.49
C LYS A 625 11.55 -27.82 19.57
N ARG A 626 12.41 -28.78 19.23
CA ARG A 626 13.39 -29.38 20.15
C ARG A 626 14.38 -28.33 20.66
N LEU A 627 14.86 -27.45 19.79
CA LEU A 627 15.74 -26.35 20.16
C LEU A 627 15.06 -25.40 21.14
N ALA A 628 13.82 -25.00 20.84
CA ALA A 628 13.02 -24.15 21.73
C ALA A 628 12.82 -24.77 23.11
N SER A 629 12.36 -26.02 23.16
CA SER A 629 12.14 -26.72 24.44
C SER A 629 13.44 -26.87 25.24
N ALA A 630 14.57 -27.18 24.57
CA ALA A 630 15.87 -27.27 25.25
C ALA A 630 16.31 -25.92 25.83
N TYR A 631 16.14 -24.84 25.07
CA TYR A 631 16.42 -23.48 25.51
C TYR A 631 15.57 -23.09 26.73
N VAL A 632 14.24 -23.24 26.65
CA VAL A 632 13.33 -22.90 27.77
C VAL A 632 13.67 -23.69 29.03
N ARG A 633 14.00 -24.98 28.89
CA ARG A 633 14.47 -25.81 30.03
C ARG A 633 15.78 -25.29 30.61
N SER A 634 16.73 -24.91 29.77
CA SER A 634 18.05 -24.41 30.22
C SER A 634 17.95 -23.10 31.02
N LEU A 635 16.94 -22.28 30.74
CA LEU A 635 16.69 -21.01 31.41
C LEU A 635 15.89 -21.14 32.70
N THR A 636 14.85 -21.97 32.69
CA THR A 636 13.85 -22.05 33.77
C THR A 636 14.07 -23.19 34.75
N GLY A 637 14.89 -24.19 34.38
CA GLY A 637 15.07 -25.42 35.16
C GLY A 637 13.85 -26.35 35.19
N LYS A 638 12.71 -25.97 34.60
CA LYS A 638 11.47 -26.76 34.61
C LYS A 638 11.29 -27.55 33.31
N LYS A 639 10.93 -28.84 33.41
CA LYS A 639 10.37 -29.61 32.28
C LYS A 639 8.94 -29.10 32.04
N ARG A 640 8.74 -28.27 31.00
CA ARG A 640 7.41 -27.94 30.47
C ARG A 640 7.06 -28.89 29.33
#